data_AF-V5IPR6-F1
#
_entry.id   AF-V5IPR6-F1
#
_cell.length_a   1.000
_cell.length_b   1.000
_cell.length_c   1.000
_cell.angle_alpha   90.00
_cell.angle_beta   90.00
_cell.angle_gamma   90.00
#
_symmetry.space_group_name_H-M   'P 1'
#
loop_
_entity.id
_entity.type
_entity.pdbx_description
1 polymer ?
#
loop_
_entity_poly.entity_id
_entity_poly.type
_entity_poly.pdbx_seq_one_letter_code
_entity_poly.pdbx_strand_id
1 'polypeptide(L)'
;MSSVVRSTALRAGGACVRCRKGKTKCVYENGRAPCKNCAKGMHECYLPSESMAHAHGGVAPSNRQQRPRESLPNERIVPTSAGDRGGPPSVGASRHVSTTNEKLTPELLQECERVINKTLPACVAFHKPSCLQQLKNASMEWTLVNALLTTAARHSPAMIRRYGGQLGGAGAAEHFAQKAGQLVMQSLASPSLADIQALCLLVIHEWGCREAVRAYIYLGQAARMIQMYRIVSAQQRNSDPDQFLQDESFRRTLWLIYILDCFLTSSPGRRPALSTHDVVDVALPCADMNFNFGSPVVVRTISGAAPSHAEPGAALSEVGEFGHIVLATQAWRNVVEMMTTTTLETFDDQRCLGLEADIDTLRQSLPPHFADKPGQINLHITMGSGYTYAMIHCLLNCGTIFVNRRRILQVVTDENFTIDAWRMASHTHMQTVDRIFAASHSIIHSLLALEHGADKDIMVCFPIFMLFSAFTAGSTVAYLTLKGLAPSTVTESASSIVRDSLRLCQDGSESWPLVTPWARHLTVMSKVLRDMKVLGRDREAREDSRATMHATSPHIKDDMATPPDNTNPEAMEFDTVPPNSTAPGSQPPNAASPGLPTPTIEGAGGSEVGETPLVRRPGITTINGGSVGAVDTRVATTSPPPHATPVLQHQQMKVDSPSAQSSVSNQGVANAQGASVPPGGADAVDMTANELCQAFERQLLELDDLAAFMGGGV
;
A
#
# COMPACT_ATOMS: atom_id res chain seq x y z
N MET A 1 4.83 -41.14 50.83
CA MET A 1 4.61 -40.75 49.42
C MET A 1 4.58 -39.23 49.35
N SER A 2 5.45 -38.59 48.58
CA SER A 2 5.35 -37.15 48.29
C SER A 2 4.87 -36.95 46.85
N SER A 3 3.96 -36.02 46.63
CA SER A 3 3.38 -35.75 45.31
C SER A 3 4.24 -34.76 44.52
N VAL A 4 4.57 -35.12 43.28
CA VAL A 4 5.36 -34.28 42.38
C VAL A 4 4.49 -33.14 41.84
N VAL A 5 4.62 -31.94 42.42
CA VAL A 5 4.02 -30.72 41.86
C VAL A 5 4.79 -30.34 40.59
N ARG A 6 4.09 -30.28 39.45
CA ARG A 6 4.69 -29.90 38.16
C ARG A 6 5.04 -28.40 38.16
N SER A 7 6.33 -28.08 38.13
CA SER A 7 6.80 -26.70 37.92
C SER A 7 6.43 -26.17 36.54
N THR A 8 5.36 -25.37 36.47
CA THR A 8 5.04 -24.55 35.29
C THR A 8 6.13 -23.50 35.07
N ALA A 9 6.58 -23.34 33.82
CA ALA A 9 7.54 -22.30 33.47
C ALA A 9 6.89 -20.91 33.62
N LEU A 10 7.57 -20.00 34.32
CA LEU A 10 7.04 -18.67 34.62
C LEU A 10 7.31 -17.74 33.44
N ARG A 11 6.25 -17.23 32.79
CA ARG A 11 6.37 -16.15 31.81
C ARG A 11 6.90 -14.89 32.50
N ALA A 12 7.85 -14.19 31.89
CA ALA A 12 8.49 -13.03 32.50
C ALA A 12 7.50 -11.87 32.71
N GLY A 13 7.58 -11.21 33.87
CA GLY A 13 6.80 -10.00 34.18
C GLY A 13 6.56 -9.76 35.68
N GLY A 14 6.41 -10.82 36.48
CA GLY A 14 6.16 -10.72 37.91
C GLY A 14 7.41 -10.63 38.79
N ALA A 15 7.36 -9.82 39.85
CA ALA A 15 8.34 -9.82 40.94
C ALA A 15 7.85 -10.71 42.11
N CYS A 16 8.74 -11.54 42.67
CA CYS A 16 8.41 -12.42 43.80
C CYS A 16 7.97 -11.62 45.05
N VAL A 17 7.17 -12.24 45.91
CA VAL A 17 6.55 -11.56 47.07
C VAL A 17 7.60 -10.88 47.97
N ARG A 18 8.75 -11.52 48.20
CA ARG A 18 9.84 -10.92 48.98
C ARG A 18 10.45 -9.68 48.30
N CYS A 19 10.79 -9.75 47.01
CA CYS A 19 11.35 -8.61 46.28
C CYS A 19 10.33 -7.46 46.17
N ARG A 20 9.04 -7.78 45.99
CA ARG A 20 7.94 -6.80 45.97
C ARG A 20 7.81 -6.09 47.33
N LYS A 21 7.78 -6.83 48.44
CA LYS A 21 7.72 -6.27 49.81
C LYS A 21 8.97 -5.46 50.17
N GLY A 22 10.15 -5.91 49.73
CA GLY A 22 11.42 -5.21 49.94
C GLY A 22 11.75 -4.10 48.95
N LYS A 23 10.87 -3.82 47.96
CA LYS A 23 11.10 -2.87 46.84
C LYS A 23 12.43 -3.08 46.09
N THR A 24 12.93 -4.31 46.00
CA THR A 24 14.19 -4.65 45.31
C THR A 24 13.94 -5.25 43.93
N LYS A 25 14.88 -5.03 42.99
CA LYS A 25 14.80 -5.60 41.64
C LYS A 25 14.76 -7.13 41.70
N CYS A 26 13.72 -7.73 41.14
CA CYS A 26 13.58 -9.17 41.02
C CYS A 26 14.12 -9.62 39.66
N VAL A 27 15.08 -10.56 39.64
CA VAL A 27 15.69 -11.08 38.41
C VAL A 27 15.82 -12.60 38.53
N TYR A 28 15.31 -13.32 37.54
CA TYR A 28 15.45 -14.78 37.40
C TYR A 28 16.42 -15.05 36.25
N GLU A 29 17.50 -15.79 36.49
CA GLU A 29 18.53 -16.03 35.45
C GLU A 29 18.04 -17.04 34.40
N ASN A 30 17.34 -18.09 34.84
CA ASN A 30 16.82 -19.18 33.99
C ASN A 30 15.28 -19.24 33.94
N GLY A 31 14.59 -18.11 34.17
CA GLY A 31 13.11 -18.05 34.20
C GLY A 31 12.42 -18.88 35.30
N ARG A 32 13.20 -19.43 36.25
CA ARG A 32 12.74 -20.30 37.34
C ARG A 32 13.15 -19.72 38.69
N ALA A 33 12.33 -19.96 39.71
CA ALA A 33 12.66 -19.63 41.09
C ALA A 33 13.80 -20.52 41.63
N PRO A 34 14.61 -20.05 42.60
CA PRO A 34 14.57 -18.71 43.21
C PRO A 34 15.20 -17.61 42.33
N CYS A 35 14.72 -16.37 42.49
CA CYS A 35 15.34 -15.20 41.88
C CYS A 35 16.70 -14.87 42.56
N LYS A 36 17.59 -14.15 41.87
CA LYS A 36 18.98 -13.92 42.29
C LYS A 36 19.13 -13.34 43.71
N ASN A 37 18.24 -12.42 44.09
CA ASN A 37 18.21 -11.82 45.44
C ASN A 37 17.68 -12.78 46.52
N CYS A 38 16.72 -13.65 46.20
CA CYS A 38 16.26 -14.69 47.13
C CYS A 38 17.31 -15.80 47.27
N ALA A 39 17.94 -16.21 46.18
CA ALA A 39 19.02 -17.21 46.19
C ALA A 39 20.19 -16.77 47.07
N LYS A 40 20.69 -15.53 46.87
CA LYS A 40 21.82 -14.98 47.66
C LYS A 40 21.51 -14.88 49.17
N GLY A 41 20.25 -14.72 49.56
CA GLY A 41 19.83 -14.69 50.96
C GLY A 41 19.31 -16.02 51.52
N MET A 42 19.33 -17.11 50.75
CA MET A 42 18.69 -18.40 51.09
C MET A 42 17.22 -18.22 51.53
N HIS A 43 16.47 -17.40 50.80
CA HIS A 43 15.07 -17.10 51.10
C HIS A 43 14.10 -17.71 50.10
N GLU A 44 12.94 -18.13 50.59
CA GLU A 44 11.85 -18.65 49.76
C GLU A 44 11.39 -17.61 48.72
N CYS A 45 11.01 -18.10 47.53
CA CYS A 45 10.85 -17.27 46.35
C CYS A 45 9.64 -17.69 45.49
N TYR A 46 8.45 -17.36 45.94
CA TYR A 46 7.21 -17.55 45.18
C TYR A 46 6.70 -16.22 44.58
N LEU A 47 5.98 -16.32 43.47
CA LEU A 47 5.15 -15.25 42.94
C LEU A 47 3.78 -15.27 43.66
N PRO A 48 3.12 -14.12 43.85
CA PRO A 48 1.74 -14.10 44.31
C PRO A 48 0.83 -14.62 43.20
N SER A 49 0.29 -15.82 43.37
CA SER A 49 -0.79 -16.35 42.52
C SER A 49 -2.15 -15.92 43.07
N GLU A 50 -3.09 -15.60 42.17
CA GLU A 50 -4.45 -15.16 42.54
C GLU A 50 -5.29 -16.30 43.17
N SER A 51 -4.82 -17.55 43.08
CA SER A 51 -5.51 -18.76 43.53
C SER A 51 -5.29 -19.14 45.01
N MET A 52 -4.89 -18.20 45.87
CA MET A 52 -4.64 -18.44 47.31
C MET A 52 -5.30 -17.39 48.22
N ALA A 53 -6.47 -16.89 47.82
CA ALA A 53 -7.41 -16.23 48.72
C ALA A 53 -8.55 -17.21 49.07
N HIS A 54 -8.91 -17.27 50.36
CA HIS A 54 -10.01 -18.08 50.93
C HIS A 54 -9.88 -19.62 50.84
N ALA A 55 -9.13 -20.19 51.79
CA ALA A 55 -9.19 -21.61 52.11
C ALA A 55 -9.33 -21.85 53.63
N HIS A 56 -10.47 -21.45 54.23
CA HIS A 56 -10.89 -21.91 55.56
C HIS A 56 -12.43 -21.96 55.68
N GLY A 57 -13.01 -23.13 55.40
CA GLY A 57 -14.38 -23.53 55.77
C GLY A 57 -15.54 -22.96 54.94
N GLY A 58 -16.68 -23.66 54.89
CA GLY A 58 -17.97 -23.04 54.50
C GLY A 58 -18.85 -23.69 53.42
N VAL A 59 -18.77 -25.00 53.19
CA VAL A 59 -19.82 -25.91 52.64
C VAL A 59 -21.04 -25.29 51.88
N ALA A 60 -21.17 -25.64 50.60
CA ALA A 60 -22.34 -25.41 49.72
C ALA A 60 -23.57 -26.31 50.13
N PRO A 61 -24.82 -26.12 49.66
CA PRO A 61 -25.19 -25.66 48.31
C PRO A 61 -26.35 -24.64 48.19
N SER A 62 -26.44 -24.00 47.02
CA SER A 62 -27.62 -23.26 46.57
C SER A 62 -28.47 -24.11 45.62
N ASN A 63 -29.80 -23.96 45.67
CA ASN A 63 -30.71 -24.55 44.69
C ASN A 63 -31.95 -23.66 44.47
N ARG A 64 -32.29 -23.43 43.20
CA ARG A 64 -33.54 -22.86 42.64
C ARG A 64 -34.08 -21.48 43.13
N GLN A 65 -34.05 -20.56 42.17
CA GLN A 65 -35.20 -19.82 41.61
C GLN A 65 -35.74 -18.50 42.23
N GLN A 66 -36.20 -17.66 41.29
CA GLN A 66 -37.22 -16.59 41.36
C GLN A 66 -36.87 -15.18 41.94
N ARG A 67 -37.42 -14.17 41.24
CA ARG A 67 -37.65 -12.76 41.65
C ARG A 67 -39.07 -12.68 42.31
N PRO A 68 -39.63 -11.53 42.80
CA PRO A 68 -39.16 -10.13 42.72
C PRO A 68 -39.44 -9.18 43.94
N ARG A 69 -38.97 -7.92 43.81
CA ARG A 69 -39.60 -6.63 44.26
C ARG A 69 -39.66 -6.20 45.75
N GLU A 70 -39.93 -4.89 45.89
CA GLU A 70 -40.56 -4.14 47.00
C GLU A 70 -39.80 -3.69 48.29
N SER A 71 -39.17 -2.49 48.16
CA SER A 71 -39.44 -1.23 48.91
C SER A 71 -39.53 -1.13 50.46
N LEU A 72 -38.57 -0.36 51.03
CA LEU A 72 -38.73 0.75 52.03
C LEU A 72 -39.37 0.41 53.42
N PRO A 73 -39.55 1.35 54.40
CA PRO A 73 -39.10 2.75 54.54
C PRO A 73 -38.38 3.12 55.88
N ASN A 74 -37.89 4.37 55.99
CA ASN A 74 -37.88 5.24 57.22
C ASN A 74 -37.06 4.77 58.49
N GLU A 75 -36.71 5.58 59.52
CA GLU A 75 -36.81 7.02 59.88
C GLU A 75 -35.87 7.36 61.09
N ARG A 76 -35.68 8.57 61.68
CA ARG A 76 -36.05 10.01 61.46
C ARG A 76 -35.03 10.91 62.21
N ILE A 77 -35.15 12.24 62.05
CA ILE A 77 -34.74 13.36 62.93
C ILE A 77 -33.31 13.95 62.80
N VAL A 78 -33.29 15.30 62.77
CA VAL A 78 -32.15 16.24 62.86
C VAL A 78 -32.59 17.40 63.76
N PRO A 79 -31.69 17.93 64.62
CA PRO A 79 -31.49 19.38 64.75
C PRO A 79 -30.01 19.76 64.45
N THR A 80 -29.69 20.65 63.51
CA THR A 80 -29.54 22.13 63.66
C THR A 80 -28.56 22.56 64.75
N SER A 81 -27.64 23.52 64.57
CA SER A 81 -27.42 24.51 63.48
C SER A 81 -26.06 25.22 63.69
N ALA A 82 -25.39 25.86 62.73
CA ALA A 82 -25.50 25.93 61.25
C ALA A 82 -24.20 26.57 60.68
N GLY A 83 -24.09 26.71 59.35
CA GLY A 83 -23.00 27.40 58.64
C GLY A 83 -23.27 27.50 57.13
N ASP A 84 -22.67 28.49 56.46
CA ASP A 84 -23.02 28.99 55.11
C ASP A 84 -23.27 27.97 53.98
N ARG A 85 -24.16 28.35 53.05
CA ARG A 85 -24.44 27.61 51.80
C ARG A 85 -23.73 28.24 50.59
N GLY A 86 -22.57 27.71 50.25
CA GLY A 86 -22.04 27.81 48.88
C GLY A 86 -22.88 26.99 47.89
N GLY A 87 -22.91 27.40 46.62
CA GLY A 87 -23.60 26.68 45.55
C GLY A 87 -22.96 25.33 45.18
N PRO A 88 -23.63 24.49 44.38
CA PRO A 88 -23.07 23.22 43.92
C PRO A 88 -21.82 23.43 43.06
N PRO A 89 -20.81 22.55 43.14
CA PRO A 89 -19.54 22.75 42.47
C PRO A 89 -19.66 22.60 40.94
N SER A 90 -18.96 23.48 40.21
CA SER A 90 -18.81 23.38 38.76
C SER A 90 -18.18 22.04 38.35
N VAL A 91 -18.67 21.46 37.26
CA VAL A 91 -18.17 20.17 36.76
C VAL A 91 -16.76 20.31 36.22
N GLY A 92 -15.82 19.56 36.83
CA GLY A 92 -14.58 19.06 36.23
C GLY A 92 -13.80 20.01 35.32
N ALA A 93 -13.02 20.92 35.89
CA ALA A 93 -12.01 21.66 35.13
C ALA A 93 -11.06 20.69 34.40
N SER A 94 -10.79 20.96 33.11
CA SER A 94 -9.85 20.18 32.31
C SER A 94 -8.47 20.17 32.96
N ARG A 95 -7.89 18.97 33.12
CA ARG A 95 -6.55 18.81 33.70
C ARG A 95 -5.48 19.12 32.66
N HIS A 96 -5.20 20.40 32.47
CA HIS A 96 -3.94 20.84 31.85
C HIS A 96 -2.76 20.41 32.73
N VAL A 97 -2.30 19.17 32.53
CA VAL A 97 -0.95 18.76 32.91
C VAL A 97 0.01 19.41 31.92
N SER A 98 1.13 19.96 32.41
CA SER A 98 2.08 20.65 31.55
C SER A 98 2.65 19.69 30.50
N THR A 99 2.26 19.88 29.25
CA THR A 99 3.17 19.61 28.13
C THR A 99 4.46 20.38 28.36
N THR A 100 5.57 19.92 27.77
CA THR A 100 6.70 20.81 27.54
C THR A 100 6.22 22.04 26.77
N ASN A 101 6.73 23.23 27.11
CA ASN A 101 6.43 24.49 26.42
C ASN A 101 7.13 24.56 25.05
N GLU A 102 6.88 23.55 24.22
CA GLU A 102 7.33 23.44 22.84
C GLU A 102 6.48 24.39 21.99
N LYS A 103 6.90 25.66 21.93
CA LYS A 103 6.22 26.66 21.09
C LYS A 103 6.31 26.22 19.64
N LEU A 104 5.19 26.28 18.91
CA LEU A 104 5.18 26.07 17.46
C LEU A 104 6.07 27.15 16.82
N THR A 105 7.20 26.73 16.24
CA THR A 105 8.14 27.67 15.63
C THR A 105 7.63 28.09 14.24
N PRO A 106 8.06 29.25 13.70
CA PRO A 106 7.61 29.71 12.39
C PRO A 106 7.84 28.69 11.26
N GLU A 107 8.94 27.91 11.32
CA GLU A 107 9.18 26.82 10.36
C GLU A 107 8.12 25.73 10.51
N LEU A 108 7.88 25.23 11.72
CA LEU A 108 6.88 24.18 11.96
C LEU A 108 5.45 24.62 11.63
N LEU A 109 5.14 25.92 11.76
CA LEU A 109 3.88 26.49 11.30
C LEU A 109 3.75 26.43 9.77
N GLN A 110 4.79 26.86 9.05
CA GLN A 110 4.82 26.81 7.57
C GLN A 110 4.72 25.36 7.04
N GLU A 111 5.33 24.40 7.73
CA GLU A 111 5.26 22.97 7.45
C GLU A 111 3.82 22.44 7.54
N CYS A 112 3.10 22.76 8.61
CA CYS A 112 1.67 22.45 8.76
C CYS A 112 0.81 23.16 7.71
N GLU A 113 1.05 24.45 7.44
CA GLU A 113 0.30 25.19 6.42
C GLU A 113 0.46 24.57 5.03
N ARG A 114 1.64 24.05 4.66
CA ARG A 114 1.87 23.41 3.36
C ARG A 114 0.99 22.16 3.18
N VAL A 115 0.96 21.29 4.20
CA VAL A 115 0.15 20.06 4.19
C VAL A 115 -1.34 20.37 4.09
N ILE A 116 -1.84 21.34 4.86
CA ILE A 116 -3.24 21.82 4.79
C ILE A 116 -3.56 22.42 3.41
N ASN A 117 -2.59 23.05 2.73
CA ASN A 117 -2.85 23.78 1.51
C ASN A 117 -2.77 22.98 0.21
N LYS A 118 -1.81 22.05 0.05
CA LYS A 118 -1.49 21.46 -1.27
C LYS A 118 -1.19 19.95 -1.32
N THR A 119 -0.82 19.27 -0.22
CA THR A 119 0.01 18.04 -0.33
C THR A 119 -0.71 16.70 -0.15
N LEU A 120 -1.89 16.62 0.49
CA LEU A 120 -2.52 15.33 0.81
C LEU A 120 -4.06 15.35 0.64
N PRO A 121 -4.66 14.46 -0.19
CA PRO A 121 -6.11 14.37 -0.35
C PRO A 121 -6.90 14.12 0.94
N ALA A 122 -6.29 13.48 1.94
CA ALA A 122 -6.91 13.29 3.25
C ALA A 122 -7.20 14.63 3.98
N CYS A 123 -6.41 15.67 3.73
CA CYS A 123 -6.62 16.99 4.35
C CYS A 123 -7.82 17.75 3.76
N VAL A 124 -8.37 17.32 2.62
CA VAL A 124 -9.66 17.82 2.10
C VAL A 124 -10.82 17.47 3.05
N ALA A 125 -10.64 16.48 3.94
CA ALA A 125 -11.61 16.17 4.97
C ALA A 125 -11.69 17.22 6.11
N PHE A 126 -10.73 18.15 6.20
CA PHE A 126 -10.61 19.10 7.32
C PHE A 126 -11.06 20.50 6.90
N HIS A 127 -11.67 21.28 7.82
CA HIS A 127 -12.16 22.63 7.50
C HIS A 127 -10.99 23.63 7.37
N LYS A 128 -10.46 23.75 6.15
CA LYS A 128 -9.26 24.52 5.82
C LYS A 128 -9.22 25.95 6.41
N PRO A 129 -10.28 26.77 6.38
CA PRO A 129 -10.30 28.09 7.02
C PRO A 129 -10.07 28.02 8.52
N SER A 130 -10.82 27.18 9.24
CA SER A 130 -10.66 27.00 10.70
C SER A 130 -9.30 26.41 11.06
N CYS A 131 -8.80 25.42 10.31
CA CYS A 131 -7.49 24.83 10.57
C CYS A 131 -6.36 25.86 10.43
N LEU A 132 -6.36 26.68 9.38
CA LEU A 132 -5.36 27.74 9.18
C LEU A 132 -5.49 28.85 10.24
N GLN A 133 -6.71 29.21 10.65
CA GLN A 133 -6.95 30.20 11.70
C GLN A 133 -6.47 29.69 13.07
N GLN A 134 -6.82 28.47 13.45
CA GLN A 134 -6.42 27.84 14.72
C GLN A 134 -4.89 27.66 14.79
N LEU A 135 -4.24 27.31 13.68
CA LEU A 135 -2.80 27.17 13.59
C LEU A 135 -2.09 28.52 13.82
N LYS A 136 -2.56 29.60 13.16
CA LYS A 136 -2.03 30.97 13.34
C LYS A 136 -2.26 31.53 14.74
N ASN A 137 -3.40 31.21 15.34
CA ASN A 137 -3.74 31.61 16.70
C ASN A 137 -3.10 30.72 17.78
N ALA A 138 -2.30 29.71 17.40
CA ALA A 138 -1.74 28.69 18.28
C ALA A 138 -2.78 27.98 19.17
N SER A 139 -4.01 27.84 18.67
CA SER A 139 -5.16 27.22 19.35
C SER A 139 -5.57 25.87 18.77
N MET A 140 -4.82 25.34 17.80
CA MET A 140 -5.01 23.98 17.28
C MET A 140 -4.51 22.95 18.30
N GLU A 141 -5.25 21.85 18.49
CA GLU A 141 -4.85 20.78 19.39
C GLU A 141 -3.53 20.14 18.97
N TRP A 142 -2.63 19.95 19.95
CA TRP A 142 -1.29 19.41 19.70
C TRP A 142 -1.28 18.00 19.10
N THR A 143 -2.34 17.20 19.27
CA THR A 143 -2.50 15.91 18.59
C THR A 143 -2.49 16.10 17.07
N LEU A 144 -3.30 17.03 16.56
CA LEU A 144 -3.43 17.33 15.13
C LEU A 144 -2.19 18.07 14.60
N VAL A 145 -1.60 19.00 15.37
CA VAL A 145 -0.34 19.65 15.00
C VAL A 145 0.78 18.61 14.78
N ASN A 146 0.96 17.67 15.71
CA ASN A 146 1.97 16.62 15.55
C ASN A 146 1.64 15.66 14.38
N ALA A 147 0.37 15.37 14.10
CA ALA A 147 -0.02 14.53 12.97
C ALA A 147 0.15 15.22 11.59
N LEU A 148 -0.08 16.54 11.51
CA LEU A 148 0.27 17.35 10.35
C LEU A 148 1.80 17.39 10.15
N LEU A 149 2.56 17.60 11.22
CA LEU A 149 4.03 17.55 11.18
C LEU A 149 4.57 16.16 10.82
N THR A 150 3.88 15.07 11.19
CA THR A 150 4.20 13.71 10.74
C THR A 150 4.15 13.59 9.21
N THR A 151 3.17 14.24 8.59
CA THR A 151 3.00 14.29 7.13
C THR A 151 4.04 15.20 6.46
N ALA A 152 4.34 16.35 7.08
CA ALA A 152 5.26 17.36 6.54
C ALA A 152 6.74 16.94 6.64
N ALA A 153 7.15 16.42 7.81
CA ALA A 153 8.54 16.12 8.17
C ALA A 153 9.22 15.15 7.22
N ARG A 154 8.45 14.25 6.61
CA ARG A 154 8.91 13.24 5.66
C ARG A 154 9.54 13.82 4.40
N HIS A 155 9.15 15.05 4.01
CA HIS A 155 9.53 15.68 2.75
C HIS A 155 10.15 17.08 2.93
N SER A 156 10.43 17.49 4.17
CA SER A 156 11.06 18.79 4.48
C SER A 156 12.55 18.63 4.76
N PRO A 157 13.46 19.13 3.90
CA PRO A 157 14.91 19.04 4.13
C PRO A 157 15.37 19.65 5.46
N ALA A 158 14.63 20.63 5.98
CA ALA A 158 14.89 21.22 7.29
C ALA A 158 14.53 20.27 8.44
N MET A 159 13.38 19.60 8.36
CA MET A 159 12.93 18.64 9.38
C MET A 159 13.72 17.33 9.29
N ILE A 160 14.00 16.81 8.10
CA ILE A 160 14.85 15.63 7.86
C ILE A 160 16.21 15.80 8.54
N ARG A 161 16.88 16.95 8.33
CA ARG A 161 18.18 17.27 8.94
C ARG A 161 18.12 17.40 10.47
N ARG A 162 16.97 17.71 11.06
CA ARG A 162 16.81 17.95 12.51
C ARG A 162 16.27 16.75 13.29
N TYR A 163 15.45 15.92 12.66
CA TYR A 163 14.70 14.82 13.31
C TYR A 163 14.87 13.46 12.62
N GLY A 164 15.43 13.40 11.40
CA GLY A 164 15.50 12.16 10.61
C GLY A 164 16.50 11.11 11.08
N GLY A 165 17.60 11.53 11.71
CA GLY A 165 18.67 10.63 12.15
C GLY A 165 19.17 9.74 11.01
N GLN A 166 19.27 8.44 11.26
CA GLN A 166 19.65 7.43 10.26
C GLN A 166 18.52 7.03 9.29
N LEU A 167 17.27 7.46 9.54
CA LEU A 167 16.07 7.03 8.82
C LEU A 167 15.47 8.12 7.91
N GLY A 168 16.19 9.24 7.71
CA GLY A 168 15.81 10.30 6.77
C GLY A 168 14.38 10.83 6.99
N GLY A 169 13.60 10.90 5.91
CA GLY A 169 12.19 11.31 5.95
C GLY A 169 11.32 10.45 6.87
N ALA A 170 11.51 9.12 6.85
CA ALA A 170 10.73 8.22 7.71
C ALA A 170 11.02 8.45 9.20
N GLY A 171 12.28 8.67 9.57
CA GLY A 171 12.66 9.02 10.95
C GLY A 171 12.09 10.36 11.41
N ALA A 172 12.10 11.36 10.52
CA ALA A 172 11.59 12.69 10.83
C ALA A 172 10.07 12.67 11.03
N ALA A 173 9.35 11.88 10.22
CA ALA A 173 7.93 11.62 10.41
C ALA A 173 7.64 10.88 11.73
N GLU A 174 8.36 9.79 12.02
CA GLU A 174 8.16 8.96 13.21
C GLU A 174 8.35 9.76 14.53
N HIS A 175 9.26 10.74 14.56
CA HIS A 175 9.44 11.64 15.71
C HIS A 175 8.15 12.40 16.09
N PHE A 176 7.37 12.85 15.11
CA PHE A 176 6.08 13.52 15.36
C PHE A 176 4.93 12.51 15.49
N ALA A 177 5.01 11.36 14.80
CA ALA A 177 4.01 10.29 14.91
C ALA A 177 3.91 9.77 16.34
N GLN A 178 5.06 9.55 16.99
CA GLN A 178 5.13 9.10 18.38
C GLN A 178 4.54 10.13 19.35
N LYS A 179 4.71 11.43 19.11
CA LYS A 179 4.08 12.50 19.91
C LYS A 179 2.56 12.52 19.74
N ALA A 180 2.07 12.49 18.50
CA ALA A 180 0.64 12.46 18.23
C ALA A 180 -0.02 11.21 18.83
N GLY A 181 0.57 10.03 18.62
CA GLY A 181 0.08 8.76 19.19
C GLY A 181 0.05 8.78 20.72
N GLN A 182 1.05 9.37 21.38
CA GLN A 182 1.05 9.55 22.84
C GLN A 182 -0.10 10.45 23.31
N LEU A 183 -0.49 11.47 22.55
CA LEU A 183 -1.61 12.37 22.89
C LEU A 183 -2.97 11.69 22.67
N VAL A 184 -3.19 11.01 21.53
CA VAL A 184 -4.42 10.20 21.30
C VAL A 184 -4.61 9.16 22.40
N MET A 185 -3.53 8.51 22.85
CA MET A 185 -3.59 7.51 23.93
C MET A 185 -3.94 8.10 25.30
N GLN A 186 -3.84 9.42 25.49
CA GLN A 186 -4.26 10.12 26.71
C GLN A 186 -5.73 10.57 26.65
N SER A 187 -6.29 10.85 25.47
CA SER A 187 -7.67 11.33 25.29
C SER A 187 -8.71 10.24 25.02
N LEU A 188 -8.32 8.95 24.98
CA LEU A 188 -9.18 7.79 24.66
C LEU A 188 -10.59 7.77 25.29
N ALA A 189 -10.75 8.32 26.51
CA ALA A 189 -12.03 8.34 27.23
C ALA A 189 -12.98 9.47 26.80
N SER A 190 -12.46 10.48 26.10
CA SER A 190 -13.17 11.68 25.63
C SER A 190 -12.49 12.23 24.37
N PRO A 191 -12.51 11.50 23.24
CA PRO A 191 -11.75 11.86 22.04
C PRO A 191 -12.31 13.12 21.38
N SER A 192 -11.43 14.06 21.03
CA SER A 192 -11.83 15.21 20.20
C SER A 192 -11.98 14.80 18.72
N LEU A 193 -12.60 15.65 17.90
CA LEU A 193 -12.59 15.43 16.45
C LEU A 193 -11.17 15.55 15.89
N ALA A 194 -10.34 16.42 16.47
CA ALA A 194 -8.95 16.62 16.07
C ALA A 194 -8.07 15.41 16.42
N ASP A 195 -8.34 14.68 17.50
CA ASP A 195 -7.69 13.40 17.81
C ASP A 195 -8.02 12.33 16.76
N ILE A 196 -9.27 12.28 16.28
CA ILE A 196 -9.71 11.34 15.25
C ILE A 196 -9.06 11.68 13.90
N GLN A 197 -9.04 12.97 13.54
CA GLN A 197 -8.38 13.46 12.32
C GLN A 197 -6.86 13.22 12.37
N ALA A 198 -6.23 13.44 13.51
CA ALA A 198 -4.82 13.11 13.75
C ALA A 198 -4.57 11.61 13.58
N LEU A 199 -5.44 10.77 14.15
CA LEU A 199 -5.32 9.31 14.04
C LEU A 199 -5.49 8.83 12.60
N CYS A 200 -6.32 9.48 11.77
CA CYS A 200 -6.41 9.19 10.33
C CYS A 200 -5.09 9.48 9.58
N LEU A 201 -4.38 10.57 9.93
CA LEU A 201 -3.05 10.85 9.38
C LEU A 201 -2.00 9.84 9.88
N LEU A 202 -2.09 9.40 11.15
CA LEU A 202 -1.23 8.34 11.69
C LEU A 202 -1.45 7.01 10.96
N VAL A 203 -2.70 6.63 10.66
CA VAL A 203 -3.01 5.44 9.84
C VAL A 203 -2.27 5.46 8.49
N ILE A 204 -2.20 6.63 7.83
CA ILE A 204 -1.47 6.81 6.56
C ILE A 204 0.05 6.71 6.77
N HIS A 205 0.60 7.32 7.83
CA HIS A 205 2.02 7.21 8.20
C HIS A 205 2.44 5.76 8.45
N GLU A 206 1.69 5.04 9.29
CA GLU A 206 1.97 3.65 9.65
C GLU A 206 1.91 2.73 8.44
N TRP A 207 0.88 2.91 7.61
CA TRP A 207 0.70 2.18 6.36
C TRP A 207 1.90 2.35 5.43
N GLY A 208 2.30 3.60 5.16
CA GLY A 208 3.45 3.90 4.30
C GLY A 208 4.81 3.46 4.86
N CYS A 209 4.93 3.34 6.19
CA CYS A 209 6.10 2.77 6.88
C CYS A 209 6.15 1.23 6.86
N ARG A 210 5.16 0.54 6.29
CA ARG A 210 4.94 -0.93 6.36
C ARG A 210 4.56 -1.47 7.74
N GLU A 211 4.21 -0.61 8.69
CA GLU A 211 3.71 -0.97 10.01
C GLU A 211 2.20 -1.28 9.97
N ALA A 212 1.85 -2.24 9.11
CA ALA A 212 0.47 -2.56 8.75
C ALA A 212 -0.41 -2.96 9.94
N VAL A 213 0.19 -3.51 11.00
CA VAL A 213 -0.51 -3.81 12.26
C VAL A 213 -0.83 -2.54 13.04
N ARG A 214 0.10 -1.58 13.14
CA ARG A 214 -0.17 -0.26 13.77
C ARG A 214 -1.26 0.47 12.99
N ALA A 215 -1.18 0.49 11.66
CA ALA A 215 -2.18 1.09 10.78
C ALA A 215 -3.59 0.50 10.96
N TYR A 216 -3.72 -0.83 10.96
CA TYR A 216 -5.02 -1.51 11.11
C TYR A 216 -5.63 -1.31 12.51
N ILE A 217 -4.82 -1.30 13.57
CA ILE A 217 -5.30 -1.03 14.93
C ILE A 217 -5.72 0.44 15.10
N TYR A 218 -4.94 1.40 14.59
CA TYR A 218 -5.30 2.82 14.61
C TYR A 218 -6.56 3.12 13.78
N LEU A 219 -6.77 2.43 12.66
CA LEU A 219 -8.00 2.52 11.88
C LEU A 219 -9.21 2.02 12.69
N GLY A 220 -9.11 0.84 13.31
CA GLY A 220 -10.15 0.30 14.18
C GLY A 220 -10.48 1.21 15.37
N GLN A 221 -9.44 1.83 15.95
CA GLN A 221 -9.58 2.81 17.02
C GLN A 221 -10.28 4.10 16.54
N ALA A 222 -9.90 4.65 15.37
CA ALA A 222 -10.56 5.81 14.77
C ALA A 222 -12.05 5.56 14.50
N ALA A 223 -12.40 4.38 13.98
CA ALA A 223 -13.79 3.96 13.77
C ALA A 223 -14.59 3.92 15.08
N ARG A 224 -14.02 3.42 16.18
CA ARG A 224 -14.72 3.44 17.49
C ARG A 224 -14.82 4.85 18.08
N MET A 225 -13.79 5.68 17.91
CA MET A 225 -13.82 7.08 18.37
C MET A 225 -14.88 7.90 17.62
N ILE A 226 -14.98 7.79 16.28
CA ILE A 226 -15.98 8.54 15.50
C ILE A 226 -17.42 8.06 15.77
N GLN A 227 -17.63 6.76 15.99
CA GLN A 227 -18.92 6.19 16.41
C GLN A 227 -19.39 6.78 17.75
N MET A 228 -18.49 6.88 18.74
CA MET A 228 -18.84 7.44 20.06
C MET A 228 -18.97 8.97 20.03
N TYR A 229 -18.12 9.66 19.26
CA TYR A 229 -18.23 11.10 19.02
C TYR A 229 -19.61 11.47 18.45
N ARG A 230 -20.14 10.71 17.47
CA ARG A 230 -21.50 10.90 16.93
C ARG A 230 -22.57 10.92 18.04
N ILE A 231 -22.46 10.03 19.03
CA ILE A 231 -23.45 9.91 20.13
C ILE A 231 -23.30 11.08 21.11
N VAL A 232 -22.07 11.42 21.51
CA VAL A 232 -21.81 12.49 22.48
C VAL A 232 -22.16 13.86 21.90
N SER A 233 -21.72 14.17 20.68
CA SER A 233 -21.99 15.46 20.04
C SER A 233 -23.48 15.64 19.70
N ALA A 234 -24.21 14.56 19.38
CA ALA A 234 -25.66 14.63 19.18
C ALA A 234 -26.43 15.10 20.43
N GLN A 235 -25.88 14.93 21.64
CA GLN A 235 -26.45 15.43 22.90
C GLN A 235 -26.16 16.92 23.15
N GLN A 236 -25.29 17.55 22.36
CA GLN A 236 -24.78 18.91 22.59
C GLN A 236 -25.30 19.94 21.56
N ARG A 237 -26.24 19.57 20.69
CA ARG A 237 -26.78 20.34 19.53
C ARG A 237 -27.61 21.59 19.88
N ASN A 238 -27.19 22.38 20.86
CA ASN A 238 -27.91 23.55 21.37
C ASN A 238 -27.60 24.82 20.55
N SER A 239 -28.31 25.01 19.44
CA SER A 239 -28.41 26.33 18.73
C SER A 239 -27.07 26.98 18.35
N ASP A 240 -26.04 26.18 18.08
CA ASP A 240 -24.71 26.66 17.70
C ASP A 240 -24.72 27.17 16.24
N PRO A 241 -24.30 28.42 15.95
CA PRO A 241 -24.20 28.90 14.57
C PRO A 241 -23.24 28.07 13.71
N ASP A 242 -22.22 27.45 14.30
CA ASP A 242 -21.23 26.61 13.61
C ASP A 242 -21.66 25.13 13.52
N GLN A 243 -22.88 24.76 13.94
CA GLN A 243 -23.37 23.36 13.94
C GLN A 243 -23.21 22.67 12.57
N PHE A 244 -23.44 23.37 11.46
CA PHE A 244 -23.25 22.81 10.12
C PHE A 244 -21.78 22.50 9.81
N LEU A 245 -20.85 23.36 10.22
CA LEU A 245 -19.40 23.15 10.06
C LEU A 245 -18.93 21.95 10.89
N GLN A 246 -19.47 21.79 12.10
CA GLN A 246 -19.20 20.64 12.97
C GLN A 246 -19.74 19.34 12.36
N ASP A 247 -20.99 19.33 11.90
CA ASP A 247 -21.63 18.18 11.26
C ASP A 247 -20.95 17.80 9.93
N GLU A 248 -20.51 18.76 9.11
CA GLU A 248 -19.75 18.47 7.87
C GLU A 248 -18.33 17.98 8.17
N SER A 249 -17.64 18.58 9.14
CA SER A 249 -16.31 18.11 9.58
C SER A 249 -16.39 16.68 10.14
N PHE A 250 -17.46 16.35 10.86
CA PHE A 250 -17.77 14.98 11.28
C PHE A 250 -18.00 14.06 10.07
N ARG A 251 -18.90 14.41 9.14
CA ARG A 251 -19.18 13.60 7.93
C ARG A 251 -17.92 13.32 7.14
N ARG A 252 -17.13 14.36 6.84
CA ARG A 252 -15.86 14.24 6.10
C ARG A 252 -14.83 13.39 6.84
N THR A 253 -14.74 13.49 8.17
CA THR A 253 -13.84 12.63 8.97
C THR A 253 -14.28 11.16 8.94
N LEU A 254 -15.59 10.88 9.03
CA LEU A 254 -16.13 9.52 8.90
C LEU A 254 -15.89 8.94 7.50
N TRP A 255 -16.06 9.75 6.45
CA TRP A 255 -15.78 9.34 5.07
C TRP A 255 -14.28 9.12 4.79
N LEU A 256 -13.38 9.87 5.44
CA LEU A 256 -11.94 9.58 5.43
C LEU A 256 -11.63 8.22 6.06
N ILE A 257 -12.26 7.89 7.19
CA ILE A 257 -12.14 6.57 7.83
C ILE A 257 -12.65 5.47 6.88
N TYR A 258 -13.80 5.66 6.22
CA TYR A 258 -14.31 4.72 5.22
C TYR A 258 -13.35 4.49 4.04
N ILE A 259 -12.69 5.54 3.54
CA ILE A 259 -11.68 5.43 2.47
C ILE A 259 -10.47 4.61 2.95
N LEU A 260 -9.95 4.90 4.14
CA LEU A 260 -8.83 4.15 4.74
C LEU A 260 -9.21 2.69 5.06
N ASP A 261 -10.46 2.45 5.47
CA ASP A 261 -11.01 1.11 5.73
C ASP A 261 -11.12 0.29 4.44
N CYS A 262 -11.58 0.92 3.36
CA CYS A 262 -11.59 0.31 2.03
C CYS A 262 -10.18 -0.11 1.59
N PHE A 263 -9.15 0.72 1.83
CA PHE A 263 -7.77 0.38 1.45
C PHE A 263 -7.16 -0.72 2.34
N LEU A 264 -7.27 -0.58 3.67
CA LEU A 264 -6.51 -1.40 4.62
C LEU A 264 -7.13 -2.76 4.97
N THR A 265 -8.34 -3.05 4.49
CA THR A 265 -9.09 -4.30 4.74
C THR A 265 -9.40 -5.09 3.46
N SER A 266 -8.55 -4.92 2.45
CA SER A 266 -8.64 -5.57 1.13
C SER A 266 -8.01 -6.98 1.06
N SER A 267 -7.64 -7.57 2.21
CA SER A 267 -7.04 -8.91 2.28
C SER A 267 -7.91 -9.87 3.11
N PRO A 268 -7.80 -11.19 2.87
CA PRO A 268 -8.18 -12.19 3.86
C PRO A 268 -7.63 -11.88 5.26
N GLY A 269 -8.33 -12.34 6.29
CA GLY A 269 -7.93 -12.18 7.70
C GLY A 269 -8.18 -10.80 8.33
N ARG A 270 -8.28 -9.72 7.53
CA ARG A 270 -8.71 -8.40 8.00
C ARG A 270 -10.23 -8.25 7.88
N ARG A 271 -10.82 -7.36 8.68
CA ARG A 271 -12.26 -7.05 8.66
C ARG A 271 -12.45 -5.53 8.63
N PRO A 272 -13.43 -5.00 7.86
CA PRO A 272 -13.80 -3.60 7.93
C PRO A 272 -14.04 -3.12 9.37
N ALA A 273 -13.49 -1.96 9.67
CA ALA A 273 -13.67 -1.26 10.94
C ALA A 273 -15.05 -0.59 11.04
N LEU A 274 -15.61 -0.17 9.91
CA LEU A 274 -16.98 0.32 9.77
C LEU A 274 -17.90 -0.78 9.20
N SER A 275 -19.16 -0.77 9.61
CA SER A 275 -20.23 -1.59 9.03
C SER A 275 -21.07 -0.78 8.04
N THR A 276 -21.85 -1.46 7.19
CA THR A 276 -22.82 -0.79 6.30
C THR A 276 -23.77 0.14 7.06
N HIS A 277 -24.17 -0.23 8.29
CA HIS A 277 -25.05 0.58 9.13
C HIS A 277 -24.41 1.88 9.64
N ASP A 278 -23.08 1.98 9.70
CA ASP A 278 -22.39 3.20 10.11
C ASP A 278 -22.48 4.31 9.05
N VAL A 279 -22.54 3.93 7.77
CA VAL A 279 -22.40 4.83 6.61
C VAL A 279 -23.66 4.99 5.74
N VAL A 280 -24.62 4.04 5.79
CA VAL A 280 -25.77 4.02 4.84
C VAL A 280 -26.67 5.26 4.89
N ASP A 281 -26.88 5.86 6.06
CA ASP A 281 -27.69 7.07 6.26
C ASP A 281 -26.86 8.37 6.26
N VAL A 282 -25.56 8.27 5.98
CA VAL A 282 -24.66 9.43 6.01
C VAL A 282 -24.68 10.11 4.65
N ALA A 283 -24.98 11.42 4.63
CA ALA A 283 -24.83 12.25 3.44
C ALA A 283 -23.38 12.21 2.95
N LEU A 284 -23.19 12.16 1.63
CA LEU A 284 -21.87 12.39 1.03
C LEU A 284 -21.41 13.83 1.34
N PRO A 285 -20.09 14.09 1.35
CA PRO A 285 -19.53 15.43 1.54
C PRO A 285 -20.16 16.46 0.60
N CYS A 286 -20.44 17.66 1.11
CA CYS A 286 -20.87 18.78 0.27
C CYS A 286 -19.69 19.39 -0.50
N ALA A 287 -19.96 20.25 -1.49
CA ALA A 287 -18.91 20.97 -2.21
C ALA A 287 -18.02 21.81 -1.26
N ASP A 288 -16.74 21.93 -1.56
CA ASP A 288 -15.78 22.70 -0.76
C ASP A 288 -16.21 24.16 -0.60
N MET A 289 -16.95 24.72 -1.56
CA MET A 289 -17.59 26.04 -1.44
C MET A 289 -18.54 26.10 -0.22
N ASN A 290 -19.46 25.14 -0.10
CA ASN A 290 -20.43 25.08 1.00
C ASN A 290 -19.73 24.84 2.34
N PHE A 291 -18.70 24.00 2.36
CA PHE A 291 -17.94 23.73 3.57
C PHE A 291 -17.18 24.99 4.03
N ASN A 292 -16.37 25.60 3.15
CA ASN A 292 -15.54 26.77 3.48
C ASN A 292 -16.33 28.01 3.95
N PHE A 293 -17.59 28.15 3.51
CA PHE A 293 -18.48 29.25 3.89
C PHE A 293 -19.60 28.83 4.87
N GLY A 294 -19.53 27.64 5.47
CA GLY A 294 -20.52 27.15 6.44
C GLY A 294 -21.96 27.13 5.94
N SER A 295 -22.17 27.05 4.62
CA SER A 295 -23.47 27.28 3.95
C SER A 295 -24.27 25.98 3.86
N PRO A 296 -25.36 25.80 4.66
CA PRO A 296 -25.98 24.49 4.83
C PRO A 296 -26.67 23.96 3.57
N VAL A 297 -26.42 22.68 3.26
CA VAL A 297 -27.04 21.95 2.15
C VAL A 297 -27.31 20.50 2.53
N VAL A 298 -28.33 19.89 1.89
CA VAL A 298 -28.61 18.46 1.96
C VAL A 298 -27.96 17.80 0.74
N VAL A 299 -27.15 16.76 0.95
CA VAL A 299 -26.50 15.98 -0.10
C VAL A 299 -26.96 14.53 0.00
N ARG A 300 -27.08 13.85 -1.14
CA ARG A 300 -27.45 12.42 -1.19
C ARG A 300 -26.48 11.53 -0.41
N THR A 301 -26.98 10.40 0.08
CA THR A 301 -26.15 9.34 0.67
C THR A 301 -25.39 8.56 -0.42
N ILE A 302 -24.55 7.62 0.01
CA ILE A 302 -23.84 6.69 -0.88
C ILE A 302 -24.77 5.79 -1.71
N SER A 303 -26.00 5.51 -1.23
CA SER A 303 -27.03 4.78 -2.00
C SER A 303 -27.83 5.67 -2.97
N GLY A 304 -27.51 6.98 -3.05
CA GLY A 304 -28.17 7.93 -3.94
C GLY A 304 -29.46 8.56 -3.38
N ALA A 305 -29.98 8.06 -2.25
CA ALA A 305 -31.16 8.59 -1.59
C ALA A 305 -30.88 9.90 -0.82
N ALA A 306 -31.92 10.63 -0.44
CA ALA A 306 -31.82 11.63 0.62
C ALA A 306 -31.53 10.94 1.98
N PRO A 307 -30.77 11.57 2.90
CA PRO A 307 -30.63 11.06 4.27
C PRO A 307 -31.98 11.01 4.99
N SER A 308 -32.21 10.01 5.84
CA SER A 308 -33.49 9.75 6.52
C SER A 308 -33.91 10.84 7.51
N HIS A 309 -33.02 11.78 7.80
CA HIS A 309 -33.20 12.92 8.69
C HIS A 309 -33.30 14.27 7.93
N ALA A 310 -33.36 14.24 6.60
CA ALA A 310 -33.67 15.43 5.79
C ALA A 310 -35.19 15.67 5.72
N GLU A 311 -35.60 16.93 5.53
CA GLU A 311 -37.01 17.29 5.39
C GLU A 311 -37.65 16.61 4.17
N PRO A 312 -38.91 16.13 4.25
CA PRO A 312 -39.60 15.49 3.13
C PRO A 312 -39.69 16.41 1.90
N GLY A 313 -39.03 16.02 0.81
CA GLY A 313 -38.96 16.83 -0.42
C GLY A 313 -37.85 17.89 -0.44
N ALA A 314 -36.90 17.86 0.50
CA ALA A 314 -35.71 18.71 0.45
C ALA A 314 -34.95 18.54 -0.86
N ALA A 315 -34.61 19.66 -1.51
CA ALA A 315 -33.81 19.67 -2.72
C ALA A 315 -32.38 19.19 -2.43
N LEU A 316 -31.91 18.20 -3.20
CA LEU A 316 -30.56 17.66 -3.07
C LEU A 316 -29.55 18.53 -3.82
N SER A 317 -28.52 18.95 -3.11
CA SER A 317 -27.33 19.59 -3.65
C SER A 317 -26.41 18.58 -4.35
N GLU A 318 -25.55 19.08 -5.24
CA GLU A 318 -24.48 18.30 -5.85
C GLU A 318 -23.53 17.71 -4.81
N VAL A 319 -22.90 16.58 -5.15
CA VAL A 319 -21.89 15.90 -4.34
C VAL A 319 -20.57 16.67 -4.46
N GLY A 320 -19.88 16.88 -3.34
CA GLY A 320 -18.60 17.59 -3.32
C GLY A 320 -17.44 16.79 -3.86
N GLU A 321 -16.33 17.49 -4.06
CA GLU A 321 -15.04 17.01 -4.57
C GLU A 321 -14.54 15.80 -3.76
N PHE A 322 -14.63 15.88 -2.43
CA PHE A 322 -14.28 14.78 -1.54
C PHE A 322 -15.29 13.61 -1.60
N GLY A 323 -16.56 13.89 -1.89
CA GLY A 323 -17.59 12.86 -2.10
C GLY A 323 -17.40 12.08 -3.39
N HIS A 324 -16.81 12.68 -4.43
CA HIS A 324 -16.39 11.95 -5.63
C HIS A 324 -15.19 11.01 -5.36
N ILE A 325 -14.29 11.35 -4.42
CA ILE A 325 -13.27 10.39 -3.94
C ILE A 325 -13.94 9.21 -3.21
N VAL A 326 -14.96 9.44 -2.36
CA VAL A 326 -15.71 8.38 -1.68
C VAL A 326 -16.35 7.42 -2.69
N LEU A 327 -17.06 7.94 -3.69
CA LEU A 327 -17.72 7.14 -4.73
C LEU A 327 -16.71 6.36 -5.58
N ALA A 328 -15.59 6.98 -5.99
CA ALA A 328 -14.54 6.28 -6.72
C ALA A 328 -13.85 5.20 -5.88
N THR A 329 -13.74 5.41 -4.56
CA THR A 329 -13.22 4.41 -3.62
C THR A 329 -14.18 3.23 -3.45
N GLN A 330 -15.49 3.50 -3.41
CA GLN A 330 -16.51 2.44 -3.42
C GLN A 330 -16.44 1.61 -4.70
N ALA A 331 -16.38 2.25 -5.88
CA ALA A 331 -16.26 1.53 -7.16
C ALA A 331 -15.01 0.64 -7.21
N TRP A 332 -13.85 1.15 -6.79
CA TRP A 332 -12.63 0.35 -6.65
C TRP A 332 -12.79 -0.79 -5.62
N ARG A 333 -13.44 -0.54 -4.48
CA ARG A 333 -13.67 -1.55 -3.43
C ARG A 333 -14.59 -2.67 -3.90
N ASN A 334 -15.61 -2.38 -4.71
CA ASN A 334 -16.49 -3.40 -5.30
C ASN A 334 -15.71 -4.35 -6.22
N VAL A 335 -14.72 -3.84 -6.97
CA VAL A 335 -13.82 -4.67 -7.80
C VAL A 335 -12.91 -5.54 -6.92
N VAL A 336 -12.33 -4.98 -5.86
CA VAL A 336 -11.51 -5.73 -4.90
C VAL A 336 -12.33 -6.79 -4.17
N GLU A 337 -13.59 -6.52 -3.84
CA GLU A 337 -14.51 -7.52 -3.29
C GLU A 337 -14.75 -8.65 -4.29
N MET A 338 -14.92 -8.37 -5.59
CA MET A 338 -15.01 -9.42 -6.61
C MET A 338 -13.73 -10.26 -6.68
N MET A 339 -12.54 -9.65 -6.70
CA MET A 339 -11.28 -10.40 -6.72
C MET A 339 -11.04 -11.24 -5.45
N THR A 340 -11.47 -10.76 -4.29
CA THR A 340 -11.32 -11.46 -2.99
C THR A 340 -12.44 -12.45 -2.66
N THR A 341 -13.53 -12.48 -3.44
CA THR A 341 -14.67 -13.41 -3.24
C THR A 341 -14.86 -14.43 -4.36
N THR A 342 -14.07 -14.39 -5.43
CA THR A 342 -14.15 -15.34 -6.56
C THR A 342 -12.86 -16.15 -6.72
N THR A 343 -13.01 -17.45 -6.99
CA THR A 343 -11.91 -18.32 -7.45
C THR A 343 -11.88 -18.35 -8.98
N LEU A 344 -11.02 -19.15 -9.61
CA LEU A 344 -11.12 -19.44 -11.05
C LEU A 344 -12.39 -20.25 -11.38
N GLU A 345 -12.86 -21.10 -10.46
CA GLU A 345 -14.08 -21.92 -10.62
C GLU A 345 -15.37 -21.11 -10.44
N THR A 346 -15.36 -20.10 -9.56
CA THR A 346 -16.52 -19.23 -9.26
C THR A 346 -16.43 -17.86 -9.93
N PHE A 347 -15.59 -17.73 -10.95
CA PHE A 347 -15.50 -16.54 -11.78
C PHE A 347 -16.75 -16.38 -12.66
N ASP A 348 -17.23 -15.14 -12.81
CA ASP A 348 -18.32 -14.77 -13.70
C ASP A 348 -17.96 -13.48 -14.46
N ASP A 349 -18.02 -13.55 -15.78
CA ASP A 349 -17.75 -12.39 -16.64
C ASP A 349 -18.88 -11.36 -16.58
N GLN A 350 -20.13 -11.75 -16.29
CA GLN A 350 -21.24 -10.81 -16.15
C GLN A 350 -21.05 -9.89 -14.94
N ARG A 351 -20.59 -10.42 -13.80
CA ARG A 351 -20.16 -9.61 -12.64
C ARG A 351 -19.04 -8.63 -13.01
N CYS A 352 -18.11 -9.02 -13.87
CA CYS A 352 -17.05 -8.13 -14.35
C CYS A 352 -17.58 -7.01 -15.26
N LEU A 353 -18.45 -7.35 -16.22
CA LEU A 353 -19.11 -6.38 -17.10
C LEU A 353 -19.99 -5.39 -16.32
N GLY A 354 -20.70 -5.86 -15.28
CA GLY A 354 -21.47 -5.00 -14.37
C GLY A 354 -20.58 -3.99 -13.63
N LEU A 355 -19.48 -4.46 -13.02
CA LEU A 355 -18.51 -3.59 -12.33
C LEU A 355 -17.85 -2.56 -13.27
N GLU A 356 -17.61 -2.93 -14.52
CA GLU A 356 -17.10 -2.01 -15.54
C GLU A 356 -18.15 -0.95 -15.92
N ALA A 357 -19.41 -1.35 -16.11
CA ALA A 357 -20.52 -0.45 -16.35
C ALA A 357 -20.80 0.49 -15.17
N ASP A 358 -20.62 0.04 -13.92
CA ASP A 358 -20.71 0.89 -12.72
C ASP A 358 -19.61 1.97 -12.72
N ILE A 359 -18.36 1.60 -13.05
CA ILE A 359 -17.24 2.54 -13.15
C ILE A 359 -17.48 3.57 -14.26
N ASP A 360 -17.93 3.13 -15.45
CA ASP A 360 -18.21 4.04 -16.58
C ASP A 360 -19.44 4.92 -16.33
N THR A 361 -20.46 4.42 -15.61
CA THR A 361 -21.61 5.22 -15.14
C THR A 361 -21.14 6.28 -14.15
N LEU A 362 -20.25 5.93 -13.21
CA LEU A 362 -19.67 6.88 -12.27
C LEU A 362 -18.83 7.95 -12.99
N ARG A 363 -17.99 7.57 -13.96
CA ARG A 363 -17.25 8.52 -14.84
C ARG A 363 -18.20 9.50 -15.54
N GLN A 364 -19.31 9.01 -16.10
CA GLN A 364 -20.31 9.84 -16.78
C GLN A 364 -21.10 10.76 -15.82
N SER A 365 -21.23 10.37 -14.55
CA SER A 365 -21.89 11.17 -13.51
C SER A 365 -21.00 12.25 -12.87
N LEU A 366 -19.72 12.34 -13.24
CA LEU A 366 -18.83 13.38 -12.74
C LEU A 366 -19.25 14.77 -13.26
N PRO A 367 -19.20 15.83 -12.44
CA PRO A 367 -19.43 17.20 -12.90
C PRO A 367 -18.57 17.55 -14.11
N PRO A 368 -19.01 18.48 -15.01
CA PRO A 368 -18.34 18.74 -16.28
C PRO A 368 -16.86 19.17 -16.19
N HIS A 369 -16.39 19.59 -15.02
CA HIS A 369 -14.99 19.87 -14.71
C HIS A 369 -14.21 18.63 -14.23
N PHE A 370 -14.80 17.71 -13.48
CA PHE A 370 -14.14 16.45 -13.09
C PHE A 370 -14.14 15.37 -14.18
N ALA A 371 -14.99 15.48 -15.21
CA ALA A 371 -15.00 14.57 -16.37
C ALA A 371 -13.63 14.56 -17.10
N ASP A 372 -13.09 13.37 -17.41
CA ASP A 372 -11.74 13.23 -17.98
C ASP A 372 -11.67 13.79 -19.41
N LYS A 373 -10.78 14.77 -19.61
CA LYS A 373 -10.65 15.56 -20.84
C LYS A 373 -9.19 15.97 -21.06
N PRO A 374 -8.70 16.05 -22.31
CA PRO A 374 -7.36 16.55 -22.61
C PRO A 374 -7.10 17.90 -21.93
N GLY A 375 -6.06 17.95 -21.10
CA GLY A 375 -5.64 19.16 -20.37
C GLY A 375 -6.38 19.47 -19.06
N GLN A 376 -7.47 18.77 -18.67
CA GLN A 376 -8.22 19.13 -17.45
C GLN A 376 -7.38 19.05 -16.16
N ILE A 377 -6.46 18.09 -16.08
CA ILE A 377 -5.52 17.98 -14.95
C ILE A 377 -4.69 19.26 -14.75
N ASN A 378 -4.26 19.93 -15.83
CA ASN A 378 -3.46 21.16 -15.75
C ASN A 378 -4.27 22.36 -15.24
N LEU A 379 -5.57 22.41 -15.57
CA LEU A 379 -6.50 23.39 -15.03
C LEU A 379 -6.77 23.12 -13.54
N HIS A 380 -6.99 21.87 -13.15
CA HIS A 380 -7.11 21.51 -11.72
C HIS A 380 -5.83 21.78 -10.92
N ILE A 381 -4.64 21.57 -11.48
CA ILE A 381 -3.35 21.95 -10.88
C ILE A 381 -3.30 23.46 -10.63
N THR A 382 -3.61 24.26 -11.66
CA THR A 382 -3.66 25.73 -11.57
C THR A 382 -4.67 26.21 -10.51
N MET A 383 -5.81 25.54 -10.39
CA MET A 383 -6.85 25.80 -9.39
C MET A 383 -6.60 25.12 -8.02
N GLY A 384 -5.43 24.50 -7.80
CA GLY A 384 -5.06 23.88 -6.52
C GLY A 384 -5.79 22.57 -6.15
N SER A 385 -6.58 22.00 -7.06
CA SER A 385 -7.37 20.77 -6.88
C SER A 385 -6.83 19.56 -7.67
N GLY A 386 -5.64 19.67 -8.28
CA GLY A 386 -5.01 18.63 -9.10
C GLY A 386 -4.91 17.26 -8.43
N TYR A 387 -4.51 17.20 -7.16
CA TYR A 387 -4.45 15.93 -6.40
C TYR A 387 -5.83 15.30 -6.19
N THR A 388 -6.89 16.09 -6.05
CA THR A 388 -8.26 15.60 -5.91
C THR A 388 -8.77 14.98 -7.22
N TYR A 389 -8.59 15.69 -8.35
CA TYR A 389 -8.88 15.16 -9.69
C TYR A 389 -8.12 13.85 -9.96
N ALA A 390 -6.80 13.86 -9.75
CA ALA A 390 -5.95 12.71 -10.00
C ALA A 390 -6.27 11.53 -9.07
N MET A 391 -6.64 11.76 -7.80
CA MET A 391 -7.06 10.68 -6.89
C MET A 391 -8.35 10.00 -7.39
N ILE A 392 -9.35 10.77 -7.81
CA ILE A 392 -10.60 10.24 -8.39
C ILE A 392 -10.29 9.35 -9.60
N HIS A 393 -9.53 9.87 -10.58
CA HIS A 393 -9.23 9.11 -11.79
C HIS A 393 -8.28 7.93 -11.55
N CYS A 394 -7.32 8.03 -10.63
CA CYS A 394 -6.50 6.88 -10.22
C CYS A 394 -7.35 5.74 -9.65
N LEU A 395 -8.36 6.03 -8.81
CA LEU A 395 -9.26 5.00 -8.26
C LEU A 395 -10.06 4.30 -9.37
N LEU A 396 -10.69 5.07 -10.27
CA LEU A 396 -11.49 4.53 -11.38
C LEU A 396 -10.65 3.75 -12.39
N ASN A 397 -9.47 4.27 -12.74
CA ASN A 397 -8.54 3.64 -13.68
C ASN A 397 -7.89 2.39 -13.08
N CYS A 398 -7.51 2.40 -11.81
CA CYS A 398 -7.01 1.21 -11.10
C CYS A 398 -8.08 0.12 -11.02
N GLY A 399 -9.35 0.49 -10.74
CA GLY A 399 -10.49 -0.44 -10.83
C GLY A 399 -10.69 -1.02 -12.23
N THR A 400 -10.57 -0.18 -13.27
CA THR A 400 -10.68 -0.61 -14.68
C THR A 400 -9.57 -1.61 -15.06
N ILE A 401 -8.34 -1.35 -14.60
CA ILE A 401 -7.20 -2.27 -14.78
C ILE A 401 -7.48 -3.58 -14.04
N PHE A 402 -7.94 -3.54 -12.79
CA PHE A 402 -8.21 -4.76 -12.00
C PHE A 402 -9.31 -5.64 -12.61
N VAL A 403 -10.45 -5.09 -13.03
CA VAL A 403 -11.50 -5.86 -13.71
C VAL A 403 -10.94 -6.51 -14.97
N ASN A 404 -10.38 -5.73 -15.90
CA ASN A 404 -9.94 -6.25 -17.19
C ASN A 404 -8.74 -7.21 -17.06
N ARG A 405 -7.83 -6.97 -16.11
CA ARG A 405 -6.74 -7.89 -15.76
C ARG A 405 -7.27 -9.22 -15.22
N ARG A 406 -8.29 -9.22 -14.37
CA ARG A 406 -8.93 -10.45 -13.86
C ARG A 406 -9.60 -11.26 -14.98
N ARG A 407 -10.26 -10.58 -15.93
CA ARG A 407 -10.82 -11.21 -17.14
C ARG A 407 -9.73 -11.85 -18.02
N ILE A 408 -8.62 -11.15 -18.26
CA ILE A 408 -7.47 -11.71 -19.00
C ILE A 408 -6.88 -12.92 -18.27
N LEU A 409 -6.71 -12.84 -16.95
CA LEU A 409 -6.20 -13.97 -16.15
C LEU A 409 -7.02 -15.24 -16.36
N GLN A 410 -8.36 -15.15 -16.31
CA GLN A 410 -9.23 -16.31 -16.55
C GLN A 410 -8.95 -16.98 -17.91
N VAL A 411 -8.76 -16.18 -18.97
CA VAL A 411 -8.51 -16.69 -20.34
C VAL A 411 -7.10 -17.31 -20.48
N VAL A 412 -6.07 -16.72 -19.87
CA VAL A 412 -4.69 -17.25 -19.96
C VAL A 412 -4.42 -18.43 -19.02
N THR A 413 -5.29 -18.68 -18.05
CA THR A 413 -5.24 -19.87 -17.16
C THR A 413 -6.00 -21.08 -17.69
N ASP A 414 -6.71 -20.96 -18.82
CA ASP A 414 -7.37 -22.11 -19.46
C ASP A 414 -6.32 -23.08 -20.04
N GLU A 415 -6.50 -24.39 -19.85
CA GLU A 415 -5.57 -25.42 -20.33
C GLU A 415 -5.41 -25.42 -21.87
N ASN A 416 -6.39 -24.87 -22.60
CA ASN A 416 -6.41 -24.75 -24.05
C ASN A 416 -5.86 -23.41 -24.54
N PHE A 417 -5.38 -22.53 -23.64
CA PHE A 417 -4.86 -21.22 -24.02
C PHE A 417 -3.64 -21.35 -24.96
N THR A 418 -3.71 -20.70 -26.11
CA THR A 418 -2.55 -20.48 -26.98
C THR A 418 -2.46 -19.02 -27.39
N ILE A 419 -1.24 -18.50 -27.48
CA ILE A 419 -1.01 -17.08 -27.79
C ILE A 419 -1.44 -16.71 -29.20
N ASP A 420 -1.43 -17.67 -30.13
CA ASP A 420 -1.89 -17.45 -31.50
C ASP A 420 -3.42 -17.49 -31.60
N ALA A 421 -4.11 -18.34 -30.82
CA ALA A 421 -5.56 -18.22 -30.67
C ALA A 421 -5.95 -16.87 -30.06
N TRP A 422 -5.20 -16.37 -29.06
CA TRP A 422 -5.42 -15.02 -28.51
C TRP A 422 -5.26 -13.90 -29.56
N ARG A 423 -4.21 -13.96 -30.39
CA ARG A 423 -3.97 -12.99 -31.48
C ARG A 423 -5.04 -13.04 -32.58
N MET A 424 -5.65 -14.19 -32.79
CA MET A 424 -6.74 -14.41 -33.76
C MET A 424 -8.14 -14.25 -33.13
N ALA A 425 -8.24 -13.85 -31.86
CA ALA A 425 -9.50 -13.82 -31.11
C ALA A 425 -10.38 -12.59 -31.41
N SER A 426 -11.58 -12.61 -30.82
CA SER A 426 -12.58 -11.54 -30.89
C SER A 426 -12.02 -10.15 -30.55
N HIS A 427 -12.59 -9.12 -31.20
CA HIS A 427 -12.46 -7.69 -30.83
C HIS A 427 -12.59 -7.44 -29.30
N THR A 428 -13.36 -8.26 -28.58
CA THR A 428 -13.51 -8.20 -27.12
C THR A 428 -12.17 -8.27 -26.36
N HIS A 429 -11.22 -9.10 -26.83
CA HIS A 429 -9.90 -9.22 -26.20
C HIS A 429 -9.05 -7.96 -26.45
N MET A 430 -9.08 -7.41 -27.67
CA MET A 430 -8.43 -6.14 -27.99
C MET A 430 -8.98 -5.00 -27.13
N GLN A 431 -10.32 -4.85 -27.05
CA GLN A 431 -10.97 -3.84 -26.21
C GLN A 431 -10.57 -3.95 -24.73
N THR A 432 -10.38 -5.16 -24.22
CA THR A 432 -9.94 -5.44 -22.84
C THR A 432 -8.50 -4.94 -22.62
N VAL A 433 -7.60 -5.15 -23.60
CA VAL A 433 -6.22 -4.64 -23.59
C VAL A 433 -6.18 -3.12 -23.76
N ASP A 434 -6.91 -2.57 -24.74
CA ASP A 434 -6.96 -1.12 -25.04
C ASP A 434 -7.44 -0.32 -23.83
N ARG A 435 -8.43 -0.82 -23.09
CA ARG A 435 -8.90 -0.23 -21.82
C ARG A 435 -7.82 -0.23 -20.73
N ILE A 436 -7.04 -1.29 -20.59
CA ILE A 436 -5.90 -1.34 -19.65
C ILE A 436 -4.84 -0.31 -20.04
N PHE A 437 -4.50 -0.21 -21.34
CA PHE A 437 -3.53 0.78 -21.83
C PHE A 437 -4.02 2.22 -21.65
N ALA A 438 -5.28 2.52 -21.96
CA ALA A 438 -5.87 3.85 -21.78
C ALA A 438 -5.93 4.26 -20.29
N ALA A 439 -6.38 3.36 -19.41
CA ALA A 439 -6.40 3.58 -17.97
C ALA A 439 -4.98 3.80 -17.41
N SER A 440 -4.01 2.99 -17.85
CA SER A 440 -2.59 3.12 -17.47
C SER A 440 -1.99 4.44 -17.93
N HIS A 441 -2.27 4.87 -19.16
CA HIS A 441 -1.82 6.15 -19.70
C HIS A 441 -2.45 7.33 -18.94
N SER A 442 -3.76 7.30 -18.64
CA SER A 442 -4.44 8.37 -17.88
C SER A 442 -3.89 8.49 -16.43
N ILE A 443 -3.54 7.38 -15.77
CA ILE A 443 -2.83 7.39 -14.47
C ILE A 443 -1.46 8.08 -14.61
N ILE A 444 -0.58 7.59 -15.49
CA ILE A 444 0.80 8.08 -15.59
C ILE A 444 0.84 9.53 -16.07
N HIS A 445 0.01 9.91 -17.04
CA HIS A 445 -0.16 11.29 -17.47
C HIS A 445 -0.61 12.21 -16.31
N SER A 446 -1.54 11.75 -15.45
CA SER A 446 -2.01 12.55 -14.31
C SER A 446 -0.95 12.77 -13.24
N LEU A 447 -0.13 11.75 -12.94
CA LEU A 447 0.98 11.88 -11.99
C LEU A 447 2.11 12.75 -12.58
N LEU A 448 2.50 12.54 -13.83
CA LEU A 448 3.52 13.36 -14.49
C LEU A 448 3.07 14.82 -14.59
N ALA A 449 1.80 15.11 -14.91
CA ALA A 449 1.26 16.47 -14.91
C ALA A 449 1.38 17.14 -13.53
N LEU A 450 1.05 16.42 -12.46
CA LEU A 450 1.19 16.91 -11.08
C LEU A 450 2.65 17.20 -10.69
N GLU A 451 3.59 16.39 -11.16
CA GLU A 451 5.02 16.62 -10.96
C GLU A 451 5.52 17.85 -11.71
N HIS A 452 5.18 17.98 -13.00
CA HIS A 452 5.57 19.14 -13.82
C HIS A 452 4.91 20.44 -13.33
N GLY A 453 3.75 20.34 -12.69
CA GLY A 453 3.02 21.45 -12.08
C GLY A 453 3.42 21.79 -10.64
N ALA A 454 4.41 21.11 -10.06
CA ALA A 454 4.88 21.37 -8.70
C ALA A 454 5.90 22.53 -8.62
N ASP A 455 5.90 23.23 -7.48
CA ASP A 455 6.92 24.23 -7.17
C ASP A 455 8.29 23.53 -7.01
N LYS A 456 9.31 23.94 -7.79
CA LYS A 456 10.61 23.20 -7.90
C LYS A 456 11.38 23.02 -6.60
N ASP A 457 11.12 23.84 -5.59
CA ASP A 457 11.73 23.77 -4.26
C ASP A 457 11.01 22.79 -3.31
N ILE A 458 9.97 22.09 -3.77
CA ILE A 458 9.16 21.14 -3.00
C ILE A 458 9.39 19.72 -3.54
N MET A 459 9.79 18.78 -2.66
CA MET A 459 9.72 17.36 -2.98
C MET A 459 8.26 16.94 -3.21
N VAL A 460 7.96 16.49 -4.42
CA VAL A 460 6.67 15.89 -4.76
C VAL A 460 6.56 14.55 -4.05
N CYS A 461 5.57 14.41 -3.18
CA CYS A 461 5.20 13.14 -2.59
C CYS A 461 3.79 12.77 -3.01
N PHE A 462 3.68 11.73 -3.84
CA PHE A 462 2.39 11.19 -4.22
C PHE A 462 1.75 10.38 -3.07
N PRO A 463 0.43 10.49 -2.86
CA PRO A 463 -0.32 9.58 -2.01
C PRO A 463 -0.07 8.11 -2.38
N ILE A 464 -0.01 7.24 -1.37
CA ILE A 464 0.32 5.82 -1.52
C ILE A 464 -0.55 5.13 -2.58
N PHE A 465 -1.85 5.45 -2.64
CA PHE A 465 -2.77 4.90 -3.66
C PHE A 465 -2.40 5.29 -5.09
N MET A 466 -1.91 6.51 -5.30
CA MET A 466 -1.52 7.00 -6.63
C MET A 466 -0.23 6.31 -7.10
N LEU A 467 0.74 6.09 -6.19
CA LEU A 467 1.93 5.28 -6.45
C LEU A 467 1.59 3.82 -6.71
N PHE A 468 0.61 3.27 -5.99
CA PHE A 468 0.10 1.92 -6.25
C PHE A 468 -0.59 1.83 -7.62
N SER A 469 -1.35 2.86 -8.01
CA SER A 469 -1.97 2.94 -9.34
C SER A 469 -0.93 3.00 -10.46
N ALA A 470 0.19 3.72 -10.25
CA ALA A 470 1.32 3.71 -11.17
C ALA A 470 2.00 2.33 -11.23
N PHE A 471 2.12 1.63 -10.10
CA PHE A 471 2.63 0.26 -10.05
C PHE A 471 1.73 -0.74 -10.79
N THR A 472 0.41 -0.71 -10.56
CA THR A 472 -0.53 -1.65 -11.20
C THR A 472 -0.66 -1.39 -12.70
N ALA A 473 -0.61 -0.13 -13.14
CA ALA A 473 -0.47 0.25 -14.55
C ALA A 473 0.80 -0.32 -15.17
N GLY A 474 1.97 -0.04 -14.59
CA GLY A 474 3.27 -0.46 -15.13
C GLY A 474 3.43 -1.97 -15.17
N SER A 475 3.11 -2.67 -14.08
CA SER A 475 3.24 -4.13 -14.00
C SER A 475 2.29 -4.86 -14.96
N THR A 476 1.04 -4.41 -15.06
CA THR A 476 0.07 -5.00 -16.00
C THR A 476 0.48 -4.75 -17.46
N VAL A 477 0.90 -3.53 -17.82
CA VAL A 477 1.35 -3.21 -19.19
C VAL A 477 2.64 -3.95 -19.55
N ALA A 478 3.58 -4.10 -18.63
CA ALA A 478 4.77 -4.94 -18.83
C ALA A 478 4.37 -6.40 -19.09
N TYR A 479 3.50 -6.97 -18.25
CA TYR A 479 3.00 -8.33 -18.38
C TYR A 479 2.30 -8.58 -19.73
N LEU A 480 1.35 -7.73 -20.13
CA LEU A 480 0.64 -7.88 -21.41
C LEU A 480 1.61 -7.84 -22.61
N THR A 481 2.67 -7.05 -22.52
CA THR A 481 3.70 -6.96 -23.57
C THR A 481 4.62 -8.18 -23.57
N LEU A 482 5.10 -8.60 -22.39
CA LEU A 482 6.03 -9.74 -22.22
C LEU A 482 5.39 -11.11 -22.53
N LYS A 483 4.10 -11.30 -22.20
CA LYS A 483 3.32 -12.49 -22.57
C LYS A 483 2.94 -12.48 -24.07
N GLY A 484 3.11 -11.35 -24.76
CA GLY A 484 2.73 -11.16 -26.17
C GLY A 484 1.22 -11.02 -26.41
N LEU A 485 0.47 -10.63 -25.37
CA LEU A 485 -0.98 -10.40 -25.40
C LEU A 485 -1.34 -9.04 -26.00
N ALA A 486 -0.45 -8.04 -25.85
CA ALA A 486 -0.57 -6.73 -26.45
C ALA A 486 -0.07 -6.71 -27.92
N PRO A 487 -0.69 -5.92 -28.82
CA PRO A 487 -0.18 -5.72 -30.18
C PRO A 487 1.25 -5.14 -30.20
N SER A 488 2.06 -5.56 -31.18
CA SER A 488 3.44 -5.05 -31.33
C SER A 488 3.50 -3.53 -31.56
N THR A 489 2.45 -2.94 -32.14
CA THR A 489 2.32 -1.49 -32.37
C THR A 489 2.35 -0.64 -31.09
N VAL A 490 1.95 -1.17 -29.93
CA VAL A 490 1.94 -0.42 -28.66
C VAL A 490 3.22 -0.61 -27.83
N THR A 491 4.22 -1.36 -28.31
CA THR A 491 5.45 -1.70 -27.56
C THR A 491 6.24 -0.46 -27.09
N GLU A 492 6.24 0.65 -27.85
CA GLU A 492 6.90 1.89 -27.42
C GLU A 492 6.11 2.62 -26.33
N SER A 493 4.77 2.64 -26.43
CA SER A 493 3.89 3.17 -25.38
C SER A 493 4.05 2.36 -24.09
N ALA A 494 4.08 1.02 -24.19
CA ALA A 494 4.39 0.13 -23.08
C ALA A 494 5.77 0.41 -22.47
N SER A 495 6.79 0.60 -23.31
CA SER A 495 8.15 0.96 -22.87
C SER A 495 8.16 2.27 -22.07
N SER A 496 7.36 3.27 -22.46
CA SER A 496 7.20 4.52 -21.71
C SER A 496 6.49 4.29 -20.39
N ILE A 497 5.27 3.74 -20.41
CA ILE A 497 4.46 3.50 -19.21
C ILE A 497 5.27 2.73 -18.15
N VAL A 498 5.95 1.65 -18.53
CA VAL A 498 6.75 0.82 -17.59
C VAL A 498 7.95 1.57 -17.01
N ARG A 499 8.63 2.40 -17.82
CA ARG A 499 9.73 3.27 -17.36
C ARG A 499 9.24 4.34 -16.39
N ASP A 500 8.14 4.99 -16.73
CA ASP A 500 7.63 6.14 -15.99
C ASP A 500 6.97 5.67 -14.67
N SER A 501 6.24 4.55 -14.69
CA SER A 501 5.83 3.81 -13.49
C SER A 501 7.02 3.44 -12.59
N LEU A 502 8.10 2.89 -13.16
CA LEU A 502 9.28 2.48 -12.38
C LEU A 502 9.91 3.70 -11.70
N ARG A 503 10.09 4.81 -12.41
CA ARG A 503 10.60 6.06 -11.84
C ARG A 503 9.71 6.55 -10.70
N LEU A 504 8.41 6.67 -10.92
CA LEU A 504 7.46 7.14 -9.89
C LEU A 504 7.50 6.25 -8.63
N CYS A 505 7.65 4.93 -8.79
CA CYS A 505 7.83 4.02 -7.66
C CYS A 505 9.23 4.11 -7.00
N GLN A 506 10.29 4.40 -7.75
CA GLN A 506 11.63 4.61 -7.19
C GLN A 506 11.66 5.88 -6.34
N ASP A 507 11.31 7.03 -6.93
CA ASP A 507 11.24 8.34 -6.25
C ASP A 507 10.26 8.28 -5.05
N GLY A 508 9.12 7.59 -5.23
CA GLY A 508 8.14 7.35 -4.17
C GLY A 508 8.62 6.45 -3.02
N SER A 509 9.63 5.59 -3.25
CA SER A 509 10.15 4.67 -2.22
C SER A 509 11.07 5.32 -1.19
N GLU A 510 11.68 6.47 -1.52
CA GLU A 510 12.42 7.30 -0.54
C GLU A 510 11.46 7.86 0.52
N SER A 511 10.26 8.26 0.08
CA SER A 511 9.20 8.76 0.95
C SER A 511 8.50 7.63 1.69
N TRP A 512 8.14 6.56 0.99
CA TRP A 512 7.31 5.47 1.50
C TRP A 512 8.02 4.12 1.38
N PRO A 513 8.61 3.58 2.47
CA PRO A 513 9.20 2.24 2.51
C PRO A 513 8.31 1.12 1.93
N LEU A 514 6.98 1.29 2.04
CA LEU A 514 5.96 0.44 1.42
C LEU A 514 6.10 0.24 -0.10
N VAL A 515 6.61 1.24 -0.83
CA VAL A 515 6.71 1.23 -2.30
C VAL A 515 7.96 0.47 -2.79
N THR A 516 8.93 0.22 -1.90
CA THR A 516 10.20 -0.46 -2.22
C THR A 516 10.03 -1.81 -2.96
N PRO A 517 9.10 -2.72 -2.57
CA PRO A 517 8.88 -3.97 -3.29
C PRO A 517 8.33 -3.73 -4.70
N TRP A 518 7.45 -2.72 -4.88
CA TRP A 518 6.83 -2.37 -6.16
C TRP A 518 7.88 -1.85 -7.15
N ALA A 519 8.79 -0.98 -6.68
CA ALA A 519 9.92 -0.50 -7.45
C ALA A 519 10.89 -1.63 -7.86
N ARG A 520 11.17 -2.58 -6.96
CA ARG A 520 11.99 -3.77 -7.27
C ARG A 520 11.33 -4.68 -8.31
N HIS A 521 10.03 -4.94 -8.16
CA HIS A 521 9.24 -5.74 -9.10
C HIS A 521 9.26 -5.11 -10.51
N LEU A 522 8.97 -3.81 -10.61
CA LEU A 522 9.07 -3.07 -11.88
C LEU A 522 10.50 -3.03 -12.44
N THR A 523 11.54 -3.04 -11.59
CA THR A 523 12.93 -3.07 -12.07
C THR A 523 13.21 -4.35 -12.86
N VAL A 524 12.73 -5.51 -12.38
CA VAL A 524 12.87 -6.80 -13.08
C VAL A 524 12.08 -6.80 -14.39
N MET A 525 10.79 -6.44 -14.35
CA MET A 525 9.96 -6.34 -15.56
C MET A 525 10.53 -5.37 -16.60
N SER A 526 11.03 -4.21 -16.15
CA SER A 526 11.64 -3.18 -17.01
C SER A 526 12.98 -3.63 -17.61
N LYS A 527 13.75 -4.50 -16.93
CA LYS A 527 14.94 -5.15 -17.51
C LYS A 527 14.52 -6.08 -18.65
N VAL A 528 13.71 -7.10 -18.36
CA VAL A 528 13.32 -8.14 -19.33
C VAL A 528 12.60 -7.53 -20.56
N LEU A 529 11.79 -6.48 -20.37
CA LEU A 529 11.14 -5.76 -21.46
C LEU A 529 12.13 -5.02 -22.38
N ARG A 530 13.22 -4.46 -21.85
CA ARG A 530 14.29 -3.88 -22.67
C ARG A 530 15.07 -4.96 -23.40
N ASP A 531 15.41 -6.05 -22.72
CA ASP A 531 16.23 -7.13 -23.29
C ASP A 531 15.48 -7.80 -24.46
N MET A 532 14.17 -8.04 -24.32
CA MET A 532 13.28 -8.45 -25.41
C MET A 532 13.30 -7.51 -26.62
N LYS A 533 13.31 -6.19 -26.38
CA LYS A 533 13.32 -5.15 -27.43
C LYS A 533 14.66 -5.05 -28.16
N VAL A 534 15.77 -5.35 -27.48
CA VAL A 534 17.10 -5.47 -28.11
C VAL A 534 17.15 -6.73 -28.97
N LEU A 535 16.76 -7.89 -28.43
CA LEU A 535 16.75 -9.17 -29.15
C LEU A 535 15.82 -9.15 -30.39
N GLY A 536 14.71 -8.40 -30.33
CA GLY A 536 13.85 -8.14 -31.48
C GLY A 536 14.59 -7.39 -32.60
N ARG A 537 15.21 -6.25 -32.27
CA ARG A 537 15.98 -5.43 -33.22
C ARG A 537 17.19 -6.17 -33.81
N ASP A 538 17.91 -6.93 -32.99
CA ASP A 538 19.03 -7.75 -33.45
C ASP A 538 18.58 -8.85 -34.42
N ARG A 539 17.34 -9.33 -34.28
CA ARG A 539 16.74 -10.30 -35.19
C ARG A 539 16.27 -9.64 -36.48
N GLU A 540 15.54 -8.53 -36.39
CA GLU A 540 15.11 -7.71 -37.54
C GLU A 540 16.32 -7.32 -38.41
N ALA A 541 17.38 -6.77 -37.81
CA ALA A 541 18.60 -6.40 -38.51
C ALA A 541 19.33 -7.59 -39.18
N ARG A 542 19.23 -8.81 -38.61
CA ARG A 542 19.78 -10.03 -39.22
C ARG A 542 18.91 -10.57 -40.35
N GLU A 543 17.60 -10.42 -40.26
CA GLU A 543 16.66 -10.81 -41.32
C GLU A 543 16.75 -9.82 -42.51
N ASP A 544 16.86 -8.51 -42.26
CA ASP A 544 17.19 -7.48 -43.28
C ASP A 544 18.56 -7.70 -43.92
N SER A 545 19.59 -8.02 -43.14
CA SER A 545 20.93 -8.34 -43.67
C SER A 545 20.90 -9.56 -44.59
N ARG A 546 20.11 -10.58 -44.26
CA ARG A 546 19.91 -11.77 -45.12
C ARG A 546 19.10 -11.45 -46.36
N ALA A 547 18.05 -10.63 -46.27
CA ALA A 547 17.30 -10.17 -47.43
C ALA A 547 18.20 -9.38 -48.40
N THR A 548 19.06 -8.51 -47.87
CA THR A 548 20.03 -7.74 -48.64
C THR A 548 21.07 -8.64 -49.33
N MET A 549 21.59 -9.67 -48.65
CA MET A 549 22.51 -10.64 -49.25
C MET A 549 21.85 -11.53 -50.33
N HIS A 550 20.57 -11.87 -50.17
CA HIS A 550 19.82 -12.63 -51.18
C HIS A 550 19.42 -11.80 -52.42
N ALA A 551 19.57 -10.47 -52.39
CA ALA A 551 19.38 -9.62 -53.56
C ALA A 551 20.57 -9.66 -54.56
N THR A 552 21.71 -10.28 -54.20
CA THR A 552 22.94 -10.26 -55.01
C THR A 552 23.29 -11.58 -55.69
N SER A 553 22.82 -11.73 -56.94
CA SER A 553 23.30 -12.70 -57.96
C SER A 553 22.93 -14.19 -57.72
N PRO A 554 23.09 -15.13 -58.70
CA PRO A 554 24.13 -15.19 -59.74
C PRO A 554 23.71 -14.72 -61.15
N HIS A 555 24.66 -14.13 -61.86
CA HIS A 555 24.56 -13.83 -63.30
C HIS A 555 24.82 -15.10 -64.13
N ILE A 556 24.02 -15.33 -65.17
CA ILE A 556 24.25 -16.43 -66.12
C ILE A 556 25.45 -16.09 -67.03
N LYS A 557 26.27 -17.11 -67.33
CA LYS A 557 27.24 -17.11 -68.44
C LYS A 557 26.57 -17.60 -69.72
N ASP A 558 26.85 -16.96 -70.84
CA ASP A 558 26.93 -17.64 -72.13
C ASP A 558 28.01 -16.95 -73.00
N ASP A 559 28.53 -17.66 -74.01
CA ASP A 559 29.84 -17.37 -74.60
C ASP A 559 29.80 -16.86 -76.07
N MET A 560 30.93 -16.29 -76.52
CA MET A 560 31.35 -16.09 -77.92
C MET A 560 30.52 -15.20 -78.88
N ALA A 561 31.02 -13.99 -79.17
CA ALA A 561 31.46 -13.60 -80.53
C ALA A 561 32.24 -12.26 -80.58
N THR A 562 33.32 -12.21 -81.37
CA THR A 562 34.09 -11.04 -81.86
C THR A 562 34.88 -11.52 -83.12
N PRO A 563 35.52 -10.67 -83.96
CA PRO A 563 35.76 -9.21 -83.94
C PRO A 563 35.12 -8.53 -85.21
N PRO A 564 35.53 -7.37 -85.78
CA PRO A 564 36.56 -6.39 -85.37
C PRO A 564 36.22 -4.88 -85.42
N ASP A 565 36.82 -4.15 -84.48
CA ASP A 565 37.66 -2.94 -84.68
C ASP A 565 37.27 -1.87 -85.73
N ASN A 566 36.86 -0.66 -85.28
CA ASN A 566 37.69 0.56 -85.40
C ASN A 566 37.12 1.82 -84.70
N THR A 567 38.06 2.70 -84.29
CA THR A 567 37.98 4.17 -84.08
C THR A 567 36.94 4.86 -83.17
N ASN A 568 37.49 5.65 -82.24
CA ASN A 568 36.96 6.86 -81.58
C ASN A 568 36.53 7.96 -82.62
N PRO A 569 35.87 9.10 -82.27
CA PRO A 569 35.53 9.62 -80.93
C PRO A 569 34.10 10.20 -80.79
N GLU A 570 33.75 10.72 -79.60
CA GLU A 570 33.29 12.13 -79.42
C GLU A 570 33.06 12.51 -77.94
N ALA A 571 33.25 13.79 -77.60
CA ALA A 571 32.87 14.41 -76.33
C ALA A 571 32.89 15.96 -76.44
N MET A 572 31.75 16.60 -76.11
CA MET A 572 31.53 18.01 -75.68
C MET A 572 30.01 18.21 -75.65
N GLU A 573 29.37 18.35 -74.49
CA GLU A 573 29.20 19.61 -73.73
C GLU A 573 28.20 20.60 -74.34
N PHE A 574 27.20 21.02 -73.55
CA PHE A 574 26.96 22.44 -73.28
C PHE A 574 26.24 22.65 -71.94
N ASP A 575 26.47 23.82 -71.34
CA ASP A 575 26.19 24.16 -69.93
C ASP A 575 25.09 25.26 -69.81
N THR A 576 24.70 25.63 -68.57
CA THR A 576 24.26 26.97 -68.06
C THR A 576 23.18 26.90 -66.95
N VAL A 577 23.09 27.82 -65.95
CA VAL A 577 24.08 28.59 -65.14
C VAL A 577 23.32 29.30 -63.97
N PRO A 578 23.95 29.65 -62.81
CA PRO A 578 23.27 30.18 -61.60
C PRO A 578 23.22 31.74 -61.55
N PRO A 579 23.04 32.38 -60.37
CA PRO A 579 24.17 33.21 -59.87
C PRO A 579 24.32 33.46 -58.34
N ASN A 580 25.60 33.49 -57.89
CA ASN A 580 26.27 34.50 -57.02
C ASN A 580 25.86 34.85 -55.56
N SER A 581 26.72 35.45 -54.70
CA SER A 581 28.21 35.41 -54.53
C SER A 581 28.68 36.30 -53.32
N THR A 582 29.87 36.06 -52.74
CA THR A 582 30.94 37.05 -52.36
C THR A 582 32.08 36.45 -51.47
N ALA A 583 33.24 37.11 -51.39
CA ALA A 583 34.50 36.75 -50.68
C ALA A 583 35.21 38.06 -50.16
N PRO A 584 36.49 38.14 -49.67
CA PRO A 584 37.56 37.17 -49.31
C PRO A 584 37.99 37.29 -47.81
N GLY A 585 39.13 36.83 -47.24
CA GLY A 585 40.25 35.96 -47.67
C GLY A 585 41.68 36.56 -47.52
N SER A 586 42.54 36.01 -46.65
CA SER A 586 43.98 36.36 -46.46
C SER A 586 44.81 35.22 -45.81
N GLN A 587 46.16 35.30 -45.77
CA GLN A 587 47.08 34.13 -45.61
C GLN A 587 47.81 33.93 -44.23
N PRO A 588 48.33 32.70 -43.95
CA PRO A 588 49.07 32.29 -42.73
C PRO A 588 50.59 32.06 -42.95
N PRO A 589 51.36 31.75 -41.88
CA PRO A 589 52.44 30.74 -42.00
C PRO A 589 52.73 29.86 -40.75
N ASN A 590 53.32 28.66 -40.98
CA ASN A 590 54.15 27.82 -40.08
C ASN A 590 53.52 27.18 -38.81
N ALA A 591 53.82 25.94 -38.36
CA ALA A 591 54.54 24.74 -38.86
C ALA A 591 54.13 23.51 -37.96
N ALA A 592 54.68 22.28 -37.91
CA ALA A 592 55.90 21.63 -38.44
C ALA A 592 55.71 20.08 -38.64
N SER A 593 56.61 19.23 -38.11
CA SER A 593 56.66 17.73 -38.20
C SER A 593 57.66 17.17 -37.15
N PRO A 594 57.84 15.84 -36.90
CA PRO A 594 57.33 14.61 -37.57
C PRO A 594 56.44 13.74 -36.61
N GLY A 595 56.28 12.40 -36.67
CA GLY A 595 56.97 11.32 -37.41
C GLY A 595 56.36 9.90 -37.28
N LEU A 596 57.21 8.85 -37.27
CA LEU A 596 56.92 7.41 -37.49
C LEU A 596 57.73 6.51 -36.50
N PRO A 597 57.67 5.13 -36.49
CA PRO A 597 56.95 4.19 -37.38
C PRO A 597 56.16 3.02 -36.68
N THR A 598 55.46 2.23 -37.49
CA THR A 598 54.94 0.85 -37.19
C THR A 598 56.04 -0.23 -37.35
N PRO A 599 55.75 -1.51 -37.02
CA PRO A 599 55.75 -2.54 -38.08
C PRO A 599 54.67 -3.64 -37.96
N THR A 600 54.57 -4.48 -39.00
CA THR A 600 53.55 -5.52 -39.25
C THR A 600 54.13 -6.94 -39.39
N ILE A 601 53.42 -7.97 -38.90
CA ILE A 601 53.46 -9.41 -39.30
C ILE A 601 52.04 -9.95 -38.98
N GLU A 602 51.16 -10.40 -39.89
CA GLU A 602 51.15 -11.55 -40.84
C GLU A 602 50.90 -12.96 -40.21
N GLY A 603 50.02 -13.75 -40.87
CA GLY A 603 50.10 -15.23 -40.89
C GLY A 603 49.03 -16.08 -40.16
N ALA A 604 48.13 -16.71 -40.94
CA ALA A 604 47.47 -18.05 -40.81
C ALA A 604 46.89 -18.56 -39.45
N GLY A 605 45.96 -19.54 -39.38
CA GLY A 605 45.20 -20.28 -40.41
C GLY A 605 44.66 -21.63 -39.87
N GLY A 606 43.51 -22.13 -40.36
CA GLY A 606 42.83 -23.38 -39.92
C GLY A 606 41.99 -23.23 -38.63
N SER A 607 40.77 -23.75 -38.42
CA SER A 607 39.91 -24.85 -38.98
C SER A 607 39.97 -26.22 -38.27
N GLU A 608 38.78 -26.82 -38.14
CA GLU A 608 38.44 -28.16 -37.56
C GLU A 608 38.59 -28.28 -36.02
N VAL A 609 37.60 -28.66 -35.19
CA VAL A 609 36.53 -29.70 -35.13
C VAL A 609 36.90 -30.86 -34.19
N GLY A 610 36.00 -31.19 -33.25
CA GLY A 610 36.16 -32.22 -32.19
C GLY A 610 35.59 -31.72 -30.85
N GLU A 611 34.33 -32.00 -30.50
CA GLU A 611 33.77 -33.23 -29.90
C GLU A 611 33.51 -33.11 -28.38
N THR A 612 32.45 -33.75 -27.90
CA THR A 612 31.92 -33.61 -26.52
C THR A 612 32.28 -34.77 -25.60
N PRO A 613 32.47 -34.52 -24.29
CA PRO A 613 32.07 -35.49 -23.26
C PRO A 613 30.95 -34.99 -22.33
N LEU A 614 30.29 -35.91 -21.64
CA LEU A 614 29.02 -35.69 -20.92
C LEU A 614 29.17 -35.53 -19.39
N VAL A 615 28.29 -34.67 -18.83
CA VAL A 615 27.57 -34.80 -17.54
C VAL A 615 28.37 -35.02 -16.25
N ARG A 616 28.18 -34.09 -15.28
CA ARG A 616 27.99 -34.39 -13.85
C ARG A 616 26.97 -33.43 -13.22
N ARG A 617 26.05 -33.97 -12.41
CA ARG A 617 25.11 -33.20 -11.55
C ARG A 617 25.65 -33.08 -10.12
N PRO A 618 25.35 -31.96 -9.45
CA PRO A 618 24.72 -31.95 -8.13
C PRO A 618 23.28 -31.41 -8.24
N GLY A 619 22.39 -31.54 -7.27
CA GLY A 619 22.51 -32.15 -5.94
C GLY A 619 21.62 -31.39 -4.95
N ILE A 620 20.36 -31.83 -4.80
CA ILE A 620 19.34 -31.10 -4.01
C ILE A 620 19.62 -31.25 -2.51
N THR A 621 19.49 -30.15 -1.75
CA THR A 621 19.49 -30.15 -0.28
C THR A 621 18.27 -29.41 0.24
N THR A 622 17.35 -30.13 0.89
CA THR A 622 16.11 -29.60 1.49
C THR A 622 16.28 -29.29 2.98
N ILE A 623 15.76 -28.16 3.47
CA ILE A 623 15.50 -27.91 4.91
C ILE A 623 14.10 -27.31 5.07
N ASN A 624 13.42 -27.66 6.18
CA ASN A 624 11.97 -27.55 6.35
C ASN A 624 11.45 -26.16 6.77
N GLY A 625 10.24 -25.84 6.29
CA GLY A 625 9.29 -24.93 6.93
C GLY A 625 7.87 -25.53 6.80
N GLY A 626 7.33 -26.10 7.88
CA GLY A 626 6.12 -26.94 7.80
C GLY A 626 4.80 -26.18 7.84
N SER A 627 3.88 -26.54 6.94
CA SER A 627 2.49 -26.05 6.94
C SER A 627 1.66 -26.66 8.07
N VAL A 628 0.66 -25.93 8.56
CA VAL A 628 -0.45 -26.47 9.37
C VAL A 628 -1.74 -26.21 8.59
N GLY A 629 -2.49 -27.25 8.29
CA GLY A 629 -3.56 -27.20 7.29
C GLY A 629 -4.83 -26.46 7.73
N ALA A 630 -5.54 -25.90 6.75
CA ALA A 630 -6.94 -25.53 6.90
C ALA A 630 -7.81 -26.79 7.03
N VAL A 631 -8.94 -26.68 7.75
CA VAL A 631 -9.92 -27.76 7.91
C VAL A 631 -11.22 -27.36 7.23
N ASP A 632 -11.60 -28.13 6.22
CA ASP A 632 -12.87 -28.01 5.51
C ASP A 632 -14.05 -28.21 6.47
N THR A 633 -15.06 -27.34 6.40
CA THR A 633 -16.34 -27.51 7.12
C THR A 633 -17.51 -27.08 6.25
N ARG A 634 -17.88 -27.93 5.28
CA ARG A 634 -19.15 -27.83 4.55
C ARG A 634 -20.31 -28.13 5.50
N VAL A 635 -21.27 -27.23 5.59
CA VAL A 635 -22.54 -27.43 6.33
C VAL A 635 -23.69 -27.39 5.33
N ALA A 636 -24.46 -28.47 5.26
CA ALA A 636 -25.71 -28.57 4.50
C ALA A 636 -26.78 -29.21 5.41
N THR A 637 -28.02 -28.75 5.28
CA THR A 637 -29.11 -29.03 6.22
C THR A 637 -30.13 -30.03 5.68
N THR A 638 -30.46 -31.07 6.46
CA THR A 638 -31.73 -31.81 6.38
C THR A 638 -32.05 -32.53 7.70
N SER A 639 -33.30 -32.97 7.88
CA SER A 639 -33.91 -33.39 9.16
C SER A 639 -33.94 -34.94 9.36
N PRO A 640 -34.25 -35.46 10.58
CA PRO A 640 -34.14 -36.89 10.97
C PRO A 640 -35.47 -37.67 10.67
N PRO A 641 -35.66 -39.02 10.86
CA PRO A 641 -35.41 -39.81 12.09
C PRO A 641 -34.89 -41.29 11.86
N PRO A 642 -35.28 -42.37 12.60
CA PRO A 642 -34.60 -42.82 13.84
C PRO A 642 -34.24 -44.34 13.96
N HIS A 643 -33.68 -44.71 15.13
CA HIS A 643 -33.62 -46.03 15.82
C HIS A 643 -32.42 -47.01 15.69
N ALA A 644 -32.24 -47.77 16.79
CA ALA A 644 -31.57 -49.07 16.98
C ALA A 644 -30.02 -49.19 17.15
N THR A 645 -29.59 -49.38 18.40
CA THR A 645 -28.45 -50.24 18.83
C THR A 645 -28.83 -51.74 18.69
N PRO A 646 -27.91 -52.73 18.55
CA PRO A 646 -26.84 -53.07 19.55
C PRO A 646 -25.51 -53.69 18.99
N VAL A 647 -24.31 -53.40 19.57
CA VAL A 647 -23.52 -54.19 20.58
C VAL A 647 -22.44 -55.18 20.03
N LEU A 648 -21.31 -55.30 20.76
CA LEU A 648 -20.12 -56.20 20.58
C LEU A 648 -19.16 -55.83 19.41
N GLN A 649 -17.84 -56.13 19.41
CA GLN A 649 -17.01 -56.92 20.36
C GLN A 649 -15.58 -56.35 20.54
N HIS A 650 -14.80 -56.88 21.49
CA HIS A 650 -13.39 -56.51 21.77
C HIS A 650 -12.36 -57.06 20.76
N GLN A 651 -11.22 -56.36 20.61
CA GLN A 651 -9.91 -56.98 20.85
C GLN A 651 -8.86 -55.95 21.30
N GLN A 652 -7.91 -56.39 22.14
CA GLN A 652 -6.78 -55.60 22.65
C GLN A 652 -5.46 -56.23 22.19
N MET A 653 -4.48 -55.41 21.81
CA MET A 653 -3.05 -55.74 21.92
C MET A 653 -2.28 -54.51 22.46
N LYS A 654 -1.08 -54.77 23.00
CA LYS A 654 -0.25 -53.85 23.81
C LYS A 654 1.23 -54.07 23.41
N VAL A 655 2.16 -53.41 24.10
CA VAL A 655 3.64 -53.56 24.08
C VAL A 655 4.33 -52.67 23.03
N ASP A 656 5.43 -51.95 23.31
CA ASP A 656 5.93 -51.25 24.52
C ASP A 656 7.01 -50.24 24.06
N SER A 657 7.63 -49.45 24.95
CA SER A 657 8.64 -48.41 24.58
C SER A 657 9.92 -48.44 25.43
N PRO A 658 11.10 -48.40 24.80
CA PRO A 658 12.36 -47.93 25.39
C PRO A 658 12.77 -46.57 24.76
N SER A 659 12.85 -45.46 25.50
CA SER A 659 13.87 -45.07 26.51
C SER A 659 15.22 -44.66 25.91
N ALA A 660 15.61 -43.39 26.08
CA ALA A 660 16.87 -42.82 25.59
C ALA A 660 18.02 -42.90 26.61
N GLN A 661 19.27 -42.87 26.14
CA GLN A 661 20.49 -42.82 26.95
C GLN A 661 21.37 -41.60 26.61
N SER A 662 22.31 -41.28 27.50
CA SER A 662 23.04 -40.01 27.54
C SER A 662 24.55 -40.17 27.80
N SER A 663 25.39 -39.46 27.04
CA SER A 663 26.75 -39.04 27.41
C SER A 663 27.20 -37.94 26.44
N VAL A 664 27.57 -36.71 26.84
CA VAL A 664 28.74 -36.21 27.63
C VAL A 664 29.78 -35.55 26.72
N SER A 665 29.87 -34.22 26.86
CA SER A 665 31.00 -33.30 26.73
C SER A 665 32.23 -33.64 25.87
N ASN A 666 32.62 -32.68 25.02
CA ASN A 666 33.79 -31.85 25.36
C ASN A 666 33.80 -30.48 24.65
N GLN A 667 34.47 -29.50 25.26
CA GLN A 667 34.81 -28.22 24.62
C GLN A 667 36.27 -28.23 24.17
N GLY A 668 36.55 -27.59 23.04
CA GLY A 668 37.90 -27.24 22.60
C GLY A 668 37.90 -25.81 22.07
N VAL A 669 38.71 -24.94 22.67
CA VAL A 669 38.83 -23.52 22.28
C VAL A 669 40.11 -23.34 21.47
N ALA A 670 40.00 -22.74 20.29
CA ALA A 670 41.14 -22.30 19.49
C ALA A 670 40.82 -20.95 18.82
N ASN A 671 41.70 -19.96 18.98
CA ASN A 671 41.64 -18.70 18.26
C ASN A 671 42.25 -18.87 16.86
N ALA A 672 41.64 -18.23 15.86
CA ALA A 672 42.29 -17.89 14.60
C ALA A 672 41.80 -16.50 14.14
N GLN A 673 42.69 -15.70 13.55
CA GLN A 673 42.40 -14.32 13.15
C GLN A 673 42.19 -14.22 11.63
N GLY A 674 41.34 -13.27 11.23
CA GLY A 674 41.49 -12.49 9.98
C GLY A 674 41.53 -13.23 8.64
N ALA A 675 40.39 -13.24 7.94
CA ALA A 675 40.34 -13.30 6.49
C ALA A 675 39.23 -12.36 5.99
N SER A 676 39.59 -11.39 5.15
CA SER A 676 38.65 -10.45 4.52
C SER A 676 38.02 -11.07 3.28
N VAL A 677 36.69 -11.22 3.27
CA VAL A 677 35.94 -11.67 2.09
C VAL A 677 35.68 -10.46 1.17
N PRO A 678 36.01 -10.52 -0.14
CA PRO A 678 35.71 -9.44 -1.08
C PRO A 678 34.20 -9.40 -1.42
N PRO A 679 33.65 -8.24 -1.81
CA PRO A 679 32.26 -8.14 -2.24
C PRO A 679 32.07 -8.76 -3.63
N GLY A 680 31.77 -10.06 -3.67
CA GLY A 680 31.26 -10.72 -4.86
C GLY A 680 29.88 -10.15 -5.25
N GLY A 681 29.63 -10.01 -6.55
CA GLY A 681 28.37 -9.47 -7.05
C GLY A 681 27.18 -10.38 -6.73
N ALA A 682 25.97 -9.79 -6.67
CA ALA A 682 24.75 -10.58 -6.65
C ALA A 682 24.52 -11.17 -8.05
N ASP A 683 24.61 -12.50 -8.18
CA ASP A 683 24.28 -13.20 -9.41
C ASP A 683 22.82 -12.89 -9.80
N ALA A 684 22.65 -12.19 -10.92
CA ALA A 684 21.33 -11.93 -11.47
C ALA A 684 20.78 -13.23 -12.06
N VAL A 685 19.72 -13.76 -11.46
CA VAL A 685 18.94 -14.84 -12.07
C VAL A 685 18.30 -14.27 -13.34
N ASP A 686 18.83 -14.64 -14.51
CA ASP A 686 18.29 -14.28 -15.82
C ASP A 686 16.99 -15.05 -16.10
N MET A 687 15.93 -14.60 -15.42
CA MET A 687 14.57 -15.09 -15.57
C MET A 687 14.02 -14.70 -16.96
N THR A 688 13.55 -15.68 -17.72
CA THR A 688 12.97 -15.44 -19.04
C THR A 688 11.62 -14.72 -18.93
N ALA A 689 11.19 -14.08 -20.02
CA ALA A 689 9.87 -13.42 -20.10
C ALA A 689 8.71 -14.38 -19.76
N ASN A 690 8.82 -15.65 -20.16
CA ASN A 690 7.81 -16.67 -19.86
C ASN A 690 7.76 -17.03 -18.37
N GLU A 691 8.90 -17.25 -17.73
CA GLU A 691 8.98 -17.56 -16.29
C GLU A 691 8.50 -16.37 -15.44
N LEU A 692 8.86 -15.14 -15.83
CA LEU A 692 8.41 -13.92 -15.18
C LEU A 692 6.89 -13.74 -15.30
N CYS A 693 6.32 -14.01 -16.48
CA CYS A 693 4.87 -13.98 -16.66
C CYS A 693 4.17 -15.07 -15.83
N GLN A 694 4.68 -16.30 -15.80
CA GLN A 694 4.13 -17.39 -14.98
C GLN A 694 4.27 -17.15 -13.48
N ALA A 695 5.30 -16.40 -13.04
CA ALA A 695 5.43 -15.96 -11.66
C ALA A 695 4.38 -14.89 -11.33
N PHE A 696 4.26 -13.86 -12.17
CA PHE A 696 3.28 -12.79 -11.98
C PHE A 696 1.83 -13.29 -12.05
N GLU A 697 1.52 -14.23 -12.95
CA GLU A 697 0.21 -14.89 -13.03
C GLU A 697 -0.19 -15.54 -11.71
N ARG A 698 0.74 -16.26 -11.04
CA ARG A 698 0.50 -16.82 -9.70
C ARG A 698 0.31 -15.73 -8.63
N GLN A 699 1.18 -14.73 -8.60
CA GLN A 699 1.07 -13.59 -7.66
C GLN A 699 -0.28 -12.86 -7.78
N LEU A 700 -0.83 -12.75 -9.00
CA LEU A 700 -2.15 -12.15 -9.25
C LEU A 700 -3.33 -13.07 -8.91
N LEU A 701 -3.13 -14.39 -8.87
CA LEU A 701 -4.13 -15.35 -8.37
C LEU A 701 -4.13 -15.45 -6.84
N GLU A 702 -2.95 -15.30 -6.22
CA GLU A 702 -2.76 -15.29 -4.75
C GLU A 702 -3.06 -13.90 -4.13
N LEU A 703 -3.31 -12.88 -4.98
CA LEU A 703 -3.61 -11.48 -4.62
C LEU A 703 -2.45 -10.77 -3.91
N ASP A 704 -1.21 -11.12 -4.24
CA ASP A 704 0.02 -10.57 -3.65
C ASP A 704 0.17 -9.07 -3.89
N ASP A 705 -0.36 -8.51 -5.00
CA ASP A 705 -0.29 -7.07 -5.24
C ASP A 705 -1.20 -6.27 -4.29
N LEU A 706 -2.37 -6.82 -3.92
CA LEU A 706 -3.18 -6.32 -2.81
C LEU A 706 -2.50 -6.55 -1.47
N ALA A 707 -1.89 -7.72 -1.22
CA ALA A 707 -1.16 -7.97 0.02
C ALA A 707 -0.03 -6.97 0.21
N ALA A 708 0.75 -6.70 -0.84
CA ALA A 708 1.81 -5.69 -0.88
C ALA A 708 1.26 -4.28 -0.66
N PHE A 709 0.14 -3.93 -1.30
CA PHE A 709 -0.56 -2.65 -1.08
C PHE A 709 -0.87 -2.40 0.39
N MET A 710 -1.28 -3.42 1.13
CA MET A 710 -1.60 -3.36 2.57
C MET A 710 -0.40 -3.53 3.52
N GLY A 711 0.83 -3.49 3.00
CA GLY A 711 2.06 -3.66 3.80
C GLY A 711 2.40 -5.09 4.18
N GLY A 712 1.79 -6.08 3.53
CA GLY A 712 2.23 -7.47 3.58
C GLY A 712 3.64 -7.66 3.03
N GLY A 713 4.18 -8.87 3.23
CA GLY A 713 5.33 -9.35 2.46
C GLY A 713 4.85 -10.00 1.17
N VAL A 714 5.61 -9.76 0.10
CA VAL A 714 5.71 -10.60 -1.10
C VAL A 714 7.10 -11.23 -1.05
#